data_AF-A0A968LC04-F1
#
_entry.id   AF-A0A968LC04-F1
#
_cell.length_a   1.000
_cell.length_b   1.000
_cell.length_c   1.000
_cell.angle_alpha   90.00
_cell.angle_beta   90.00
_cell.angle_gamma   90.00
#
_symmetry.space_group_name_H-M   'P 1'
#
loop_
_entity.id
_entity.type
_entity.pdbx_description
1 polymer ?
#
loop_
_entity_poly.entity_id
_entity_poly.type
_entity_poly.pdbx_seq_one_letter_code
_entity_poly.pdbx_strand_id
1 'polypeptide(L)'
;MKNEQTAEVFTQCSCCGSDIHFGNAIVQIERLVQQIDLNAEGTGLVIDVIDSSVLATICYECGNQNSISWRLRKSISPLLGLPLPDEIVIHPYRENNTEPDPCDCCGCEIKTGNAQVDLSLRIAQVDWSEEYDDDVQTTIYGDSLFTFCAACGNRMSEERLGDALRQVLIYRDVNDSEEDDDDLDDDSWDDDSENSETPEPVCGYYSKQIIPGLKASFGDIPEAISYVLNTLVAAGHGYIVDIRGGWEIEKNEPSCMQIVPENAVFDNHNLDLMIHIPFDPKADTINELIRFTEFPLYRHFEHYTWKGIPCYAIRCGRDIDKLNRITRLLLVEVFRYTTAASIECNIFDEGLLIRDDKAFVDDLEKDDRVLHDGYGPCSVTFTGKEYIGLCTEQGQHILIRRDADELHAWSAVREDIWKTAQEEERRRLEKEKTRPWPESTFQHEPEDNPHYMGSHWQPFFENGVDDVLPRLPEMLKEGTLTSGYGDTHPALYEAPKEWQAGKHLVWPDADRGAVMSVAIEEDANNFCTVYPFWSDGAAHRLTLDSVLIWESGVEAQITALFGEAEVTFFDALYLHNRSFYERGNDYEFSLAGIAYSAQPADDLEDIPYTPNPDQIAWEKELARMRGEEEPGERPTTIRMQGAALLFGIPDWDKDDYSFRGPVKQVSTFTDFLGQDGWVVKTTVRRQSDHDPEEFDLDIVITALAWDGAAPPEVGQDIEGSLWLQGYLQEPCKMNNTVQAMHTGTASAPVKIIDIVAEGGRMTLFGWKDQQGEWHFQQESNECALIDMLVEDGEDWGGATGIARTESFTGWDKALTLLYRWPWPALYPRYVHPEFADRVMQEVKRAVNDEDYGGHVNTERWENICAGKSDDF
;
A
#
# COMPACT_ATOMS: atom_id res chain seq x y z
N MET A 1 -31.41 1.13 -52.09
CA MET A 1 -32.61 0.35 -51.73
C MET A 1 -32.30 -0.55 -50.53
N LYS A 2 -32.34 0.06 -49.34
CA LYS A 2 -33.03 -0.39 -48.13
C LYS A 2 -33.30 0.91 -47.38
N ASN A 3 -34.57 1.16 -47.07
CA ASN A 3 -35.11 2.46 -46.69
C ASN A 3 -34.50 2.92 -45.35
N GLU A 4 -33.71 3.99 -45.39
CA GLU A 4 -33.63 4.94 -44.27
C GLU A 4 -34.99 5.66 -44.24
N GLN A 5 -36.00 5.02 -43.64
CA GLN A 5 -37.07 5.78 -43.01
C GLN A 5 -36.44 6.31 -41.73
N THR A 6 -36.07 7.59 -41.76
CA THR A 6 -35.81 8.37 -40.56
C THR A 6 -36.96 8.11 -39.59
N ALA A 7 -36.70 7.38 -38.51
CA ALA A 7 -37.66 7.14 -37.45
C ALA A 7 -37.91 8.47 -36.76
N GLU A 8 -38.89 9.24 -37.23
CA GLU A 8 -39.27 10.49 -36.59
C GLU A 8 -39.64 10.19 -35.13
N VAL A 9 -39.11 11.02 -34.22
CA VAL A 9 -39.40 10.93 -32.78
C VAL A 9 -40.84 11.41 -32.59
N PHE A 10 -41.69 10.51 -32.07
CA PHE A 10 -43.07 10.81 -31.72
C PHE A 10 -43.15 11.60 -30.41
N THR A 11 -42.47 11.14 -29.35
CA THR A 11 -42.38 11.85 -28.05
C THR A 11 -41.24 11.29 -27.20
N GLN A 12 -41.06 11.77 -25.97
CA GLN A 12 -40.11 11.21 -24.99
C GLN A 12 -40.84 10.47 -23.87
N CYS A 13 -40.20 9.42 -23.35
CA CYS A 13 -40.71 8.64 -22.23
C CYS A 13 -40.78 9.52 -20.96
N SER A 14 -41.95 9.58 -20.33
CA SER A 14 -42.16 10.32 -19.08
C SER A 14 -41.48 9.68 -17.86
N CYS A 15 -40.95 8.45 -18.01
CA CYS A 15 -40.21 7.72 -16.98
C CYS A 15 -38.69 7.96 -17.16
N CYS A 16 -38.10 7.36 -18.20
CA CYS A 16 -36.65 7.38 -18.44
C CYS A 16 -36.16 8.47 -19.41
N GLY A 17 -37.04 9.31 -19.96
CA GLY A 17 -36.67 10.38 -20.90
C GLY A 17 -36.30 9.94 -22.32
N SER A 18 -36.23 8.63 -22.60
CA SER A 18 -35.82 8.10 -23.91
C SER A 18 -36.78 8.47 -25.04
N ASP A 19 -36.24 8.68 -26.24
CA ASP A 19 -37.01 8.98 -27.45
C ASP A 19 -37.89 7.78 -27.86
N ILE A 20 -39.18 8.04 -28.11
CA ILE A 20 -40.17 7.08 -28.60
C ILE A 20 -40.45 7.42 -30.06
N HIS A 21 -40.28 6.46 -30.97
CA HIS A 21 -40.47 6.66 -32.41
C HIS A 21 -41.83 6.14 -32.89
N PHE A 22 -42.28 6.64 -34.04
CA PHE A 22 -43.44 6.08 -34.74
C PHE A 22 -43.24 4.59 -35.05
N GLY A 23 -44.29 3.79 -34.85
CA GLY A 23 -44.30 2.33 -34.94
C GLY A 23 -44.07 1.62 -33.61
N ASN A 24 -43.60 2.32 -32.56
CA ASN A 24 -43.39 1.73 -31.24
C ASN A 24 -44.71 1.56 -30.46
N ALA A 25 -44.77 0.52 -29.63
CA ALA A 25 -45.82 0.39 -28.63
C ALA A 25 -45.55 1.36 -27.47
N ILE A 26 -46.60 1.96 -26.93
CA ILE A 26 -46.55 2.92 -25.83
C ILE A 26 -47.59 2.57 -24.77
N VAL A 27 -47.30 2.97 -23.53
CA VAL A 27 -48.27 2.96 -22.43
C VAL A 27 -48.62 4.41 -22.08
N GLN A 28 -49.91 4.75 -22.14
CA GLN A 28 -50.43 6.06 -21.79
C GLN A 28 -51.29 5.96 -20.54
N ILE A 29 -51.14 6.94 -19.65
CA ILE A 29 -52.02 7.10 -18.50
C ILE A 29 -52.85 8.35 -18.76
N GLU A 30 -54.17 8.17 -18.83
CA GLU A 30 -55.11 9.18 -19.28
C GLU A 30 -56.14 9.49 -18.20
N ARG A 31 -56.49 10.77 -18.10
CA ARG A 31 -57.65 11.23 -17.35
C ARG A 31 -58.81 11.43 -18.33
N LEU A 32 -59.91 10.72 -18.12
CA LEU A 32 -61.12 10.78 -18.94
C LEU A 32 -62.26 11.37 -18.12
N VAL A 33 -62.94 12.38 -18.66
CA VAL A 33 -64.22 12.88 -18.13
C VAL A 33 -65.32 12.33 -19.01
N GLN A 34 -66.23 11.57 -18.42
CA GLN A 34 -67.25 10.82 -19.16
C GLN A 34 -68.65 11.19 -18.68
N GLN A 35 -69.61 11.21 -19.59
CA GLN A 35 -71.04 11.33 -19.28
C GLN A 35 -71.74 10.01 -19.55
N ILE A 36 -72.53 9.57 -18.59
CA ILE A 36 -73.31 8.33 -18.70
C ILE A 36 -74.75 8.69 -19.03
N ASP A 37 -75.16 8.41 -20.25
CA ASP A 37 -76.52 8.65 -20.74
C ASP A 37 -77.23 7.34 -21.11
N LEU A 38 -78.53 7.43 -21.41
CA LEU A 38 -79.25 6.31 -22.01
C LEU A 38 -79.04 6.32 -23.51
N ASN A 39 -78.90 5.15 -24.13
CA ASN A 39 -78.87 5.03 -25.58
C ASN A 39 -80.15 5.63 -26.22
N ALA A 40 -80.11 5.90 -27.52
CA ALA A 40 -81.22 6.54 -28.24
C ALA A 40 -82.56 5.78 -28.14
N GLU A 41 -82.55 4.50 -27.76
CA GLU A 41 -83.73 3.64 -27.57
C GLU A 41 -84.21 3.54 -26.10
N GLY A 42 -83.44 4.09 -25.13
CA GLY A 42 -83.75 4.06 -23.70
C GLY A 42 -83.56 2.68 -23.04
N THR A 43 -82.85 1.76 -23.68
CA THR A 43 -82.73 0.33 -23.31
C THR A 43 -81.36 -0.07 -22.76
N GLY A 44 -80.35 0.80 -22.85
CA GLY A 44 -78.98 0.56 -22.39
C GLY A 44 -78.23 1.85 -22.06
N LEU A 45 -77.05 1.73 -21.46
CA LEU A 45 -76.20 2.86 -21.08
C LEU A 45 -75.19 3.18 -22.18
N VAL A 46 -75.03 4.46 -22.50
CA VAL A 46 -73.96 4.96 -23.38
C VAL A 46 -73.04 5.83 -22.54
N ILE A 47 -71.73 5.58 -22.65
CA ILE A 47 -70.70 6.38 -22.00
C ILE A 47 -70.04 7.22 -23.09
N ASP A 48 -70.25 8.52 -23.04
CA ASP A 48 -69.62 9.48 -23.95
C ASP A 48 -68.44 10.14 -23.25
N VAL A 49 -67.24 10.09 -23.85
CA VAL A 49 -66.07 10.84 -23.38
C VAL A 49 -66.27 12.30 -23.76
N ILE A 50 -66.40 13.17 -22.76
CA ILE A 50 -66.60 14.62 -22.94
C ILE A 50 -65.25 15.33 -23.07
N ASP A 51 -64.26 14.87 -22.31
CA ASP A 51 -62.93 15.46 -22.23
C ASP A 51 -61.90 14.38 -21.90
N SER A 52 -60.70 14.48 -22.46
CA SER A 52 -59.60 13.55 -22.22
C SER A 52 -58.26 14.28 -22.16
N SER A 53 -57.38 13.82 -21.26
CA SER A 53 -56.05 14.40 -21.09
C SER A 53 -55.03 13.29 -20.84
N VAL A 54 -53.96 13.26 -21.63
CA VAL A 54 -52.84 12.32 -21.43
C VAL A 54 -51.94 12.90 -20.34
N LEU A 55 -51.81 12.18 -19.22
CA LEU A 55 -50.99 12.61 -18.08
C LEU A 55 -49.54 12.16 -18.19
N ALA A 56 -49.29 11.00 -18.80
CA ALA A 56 -47.95 10.47 -19.03
C ALA A 56 -47.94 9.53 -20.25
N THR A 57 -46.84 9.54 -21.00
CA THR A 57 -46.56 8.56 -22.08
C THR A 57 -45.26 7.85 -21.77
N ILE A 58 -45.29 6.53 -21.71
CA ILE A 58 -44.20 5.67 -21.24
C ILE A 58 -43.79 4.71 -22.37
N CYS A 59 -42.49 4.48 -22.54
CA CYS A 59 -41.96 3.54 -23.52
C CYS A 59 -42.33 2.08 -23.16
N TYR A 60 -42.20 1.17 -24.13
CA TYR A 60 -42.56 -0.23 -23.92
C TYR A 60 -41.73 -0.94 -22.83
N GLU A 61 -40.46 -0.58 -22.65
CA GLU A 61 -39.58 -1.15 -21.62
C GLU A 61 -40.03 -0.77 -20.21
N CYS A 62 -40.10 0.53 -19.91
CA CYS A 62 -40.64 1.01 -18.64
C CYS A 62 -42.11 0.57 -18.44
N GLY A 63 -42.87 0.45 -19.53
CA GLY A 63 -44.23 -0.07 -19.53
C GLY A 63 -44.32 -1.53 -19.08
N ASN A 64 -43.44 -2.41 -19.59
CA ASN A 64 -43.36 -3.83 -19.22
C ASN A 64 -42.93 -4.01 -17.75
N GLN A 65 -41.97 -3.23 -17.26
CA GLN A 65 -41.58 -3.23 -15.84
C GLN A 65 -42.74 -2.79 -14.91
N ASN A 66 -43.65 -1.95 -15.42
CA ASN A 66 -44.79 -1.38 -14.70
C ASN A 66 -46.14 -2.06 -15.00
N SER A 67 -46.18 -3.15 -15.77
CA SER A 67 -47.42 -3.75 -16.28
C SER A 67 -48.16 -4.63 -15.25
N ILE A 68 -48.47 -4.08 -14.08
CA ILE A 68 -49.55 -4.59 -13.25
C ILE A 68 -50.34 -3.39 -12.73
N SER A 69 -51.49 -3.10 -13.35
CA SER A 69 -52.40 -1.99 -13.00
C SER A 69 -52.66 -1.89 -11.49
N TRP A 70 -52.70 -3.03 -10.79
CA TRP A 70 -52.77 -3.13 -9.33
C TRP A 70 -51.61 -2.43 -8.60
N ARG A 71 -50.35 -2.64 -9.04
CA ARG A 71 -49.15 -2.07 -8.39
C ARG A 71 -49.18 -0.56 -8.51
N LEU A 72 -49.50 -0.05 -9.69
CA LEU A 72 -49.64 1.38 -9.94
C LEU A 72 -50.78 1.98 -9.08
N ARG A 73 -51.92 1.29 -8.97
CA ARG A 73 -53.05 1.68 -8.12
C ARG A 73 -52.65 1.76 -6.63
N LYS A 74 -51.93 0.76 -6.13
CA LYS A 74 -51.44 0.73 -4.73
C LYS A 74 -50.45 1.86 -4.44
N SER A 75 -49.55 2.18 -5.37
CA SER A 75 -48.56 3.25 -5.19
C SER A 75 -49.18 4.65 -5.26
N ILE A 76 -50.20 4.85 -6.09
CA ILE A 76 -50.86 6.15 -6.24
C ILE A 76 -51.89 6.43 -5.13
N SER A 77 -52.58 5.41 -4.59
CA SER A 77 -53.64 5.57 -3.59
C SER A 77 -53.24 6.45 -2.39
N PRO A 78 -52.08 6.24 -1.72
CA PRO A 78 -51.64 7.08 -0.61
C PRO A 78 -51.41 8.54 -0.99
N LEU A 79 -50.83 8.79 -2.18
CA LEU A 79 -50.49 10.14 -2.66
C LEU A 79 -51.74 10.98 -2.95
N LEU A 80 -52.82 10.32 -3.37
CA LEU A 80 -54.12 10.96 -3.60
C LEU A 80 -55.00 11.01 -2.34
N GLY A 81 -54.58 10.39 -1.24
CA GLY A 81 -55.38 10.28 -0.01
C GLY A 81 -56.60 9.38 -0.17
N LEU A 82 -56.47 8.33 -0.98
CA LEU A 82 -57.50 7.33 -1.24
C LEU A 82 -57.32 6.11 -0.34
N PRO A 83 -58.39 5.32 -0.10
CA PRO A 83 -58.26 4.03 0.55
C PRO A 83 -57.26 3.14 -0.20
N LEU A 84 -56.48 2.35 0.54
CA LEU A 84 -55.67 1.31 -0.06
C LEU A 84 -56.60 0.23 -0.62
N PRO A 85 -56.37 -0.26 -1.86
CA PRO A 85 -57.17 -1.33 -2.42
C PRO A 85 -56.91 -2.64 -1.65
N ASP A 86 -57.97 -3.28 -1.17
CA ASP A 86 -57.87 -4.43 -0.26
C ASP A 86 -57.42 -5.75 -0.96
N GLU A 87 -57.58 -5.91 -2.29
CA GLU A 87 -57.09 -7.05 -3.11
C GLU A 87 -56.87 -6.68 -4.59
N ILE A 88 -56.20 -7.54 -5.38
CA ILE A 88 -56.03 -7.40 -6.84
C ILE A 88 -57.39 -7.55 -7.54
N VAL A 89 -58.04 -6.43 -7.84
CA VAL A 89 -59.25 -6.41 -8.69
C VAL A 89 -58.86 -5.81 -10.04
N ILE A 90 -58.91 -6.62 -11.09
CA ILE A 90 -58.72 -6.19 -12.49
C ILE A 90 -60.07 -5.66 -12.99
N HIS A 91 -60.14 -4.39 -13.41
CA HIS A 91 -61.34 -3.78 -13.96
C HIS A 91 -61.21 -3.65 -15.48
N PRO A 92 -61.38 -4.75 -16.26
CA PRO A 92 -61.10 -4.73 -17.69
C PRO A 92 -61.76 -3.55 -18.37
N TYR A 93 -61.02 -2.82 -19.21
CA TYR A 93 -61.51 -1.64 -19.92
C TYR A 93 -62.83 -1.94 -20.62
N ARG A 94 -63.85 -1.18 -20.23
CA ARG A 94 -65.26 -1.45 -20.53
C ARG A 94 -65.65 -0.74 -21.81
N GLU A 95 -65.49 -1.37 -22.95
CA GLU A 95 -65.89 -0.72 -24.22
C GLU A 95 -67.41 -0.69 -24.46
N ASN A 96 -68.28 -1.39 -23.71
CA ASN A 96 -69.73 -1.32 -23.95
C ASN A 96 -70.61 -1.75 -22.76
N ASN A 97 -71.70 -0.99 -22.50
CA ASN A 97 -72.94 -1.40 -21.81
C ASN A 97 -72.80 -2.10 -20.44
N THR A 98 -72.16 -1.49 -19.45
CA THR A 98 -72.17 -1.97 -18.06
C THR A 98 -72.41 -0.82 -17.08
N GLU A 99 -73.05 -1.12 -15.93
CA GLU A 99 -73.31 -0.12 -14.88
C GLU A 99 -71.98 0.45 -14.35
N PRO A 100 -71.89 1.76 -14.07
CA PRO A 100 -70.66 2.37 -13.57
C PRO A 100 -70.33 1.89 -12.16
N ASP A 101 -69.04 1.71 -11.90
CA ASP A 101 -68.55 1.37 -10.56
C ASP A 101 -68.77 2.54 -9.58
N PRO A 102 -68.97 2.28 -8.28
CA PRO A 102 -69.08 3.35 -7.29
C PRO A 102 -67.77 4.14 -7.20
N CYS A 103 -67.85 5.40 -6.78
CA CYS A 103 -66.68 6.27 -6.64
C CYS A 103 -65.63 5.67 -5.67
N ASP A 104 -64.38 5.47 -6.12
CA ASP A 104 -63.30 4.90 -5.31
C ASP A 104 -62.89 5.79 -4.12
N CYS A 105 -63.19 7.09 -4.18
CA CYS A 105 -62.87 8.03 -3.12
C CYS A 105 -63.91 8.07 -1.99
N CYS A 106 -65.20 7.98 -2.32
CA CYS A 106 -66.28 8.20 -1.36
C CYS A 106 -67.37 7.11 -1.34
N GLY A 107 -67.27 6.12 -2.22
CA GLY A 107 -68.17 4.98 -2.34
C GLY A 107 -69.56 5.29 -2.92
N CYS A 108 -69.81 6.51 -3.40
CA CYS A 108 -71.15 6.86 -3.91
C CYS A 108 -71.43 6.22 -5.28
N GLU A 109 -72.64 5.70 -5.47
CA GLU A 109 -73.12 5.20 -6.77
C GLU A 109 -73.21 6.32 -7.81
N ILE A 110 -72.68 6.05 -9.01
CA ILE A 110 -72.75 6.95 -10.15
C ILE A 110 -74.03 6.61 -10.94
N LYS A 111 -74.88 7.60 -11.21
CA LYS A 111 -76.18 7.41 -11.89
C LYS A 111 -76.19 8.09 -13.25
N THR A 112 -77.05 7.59 -14.14
CA THR A 112 -77.35 8.20 -15.44
C THR A 112 -77.64 9.70 -15.33
N GLY A 113 -77.05 10.48 -16.24
CA GLY A 113 -77.12 11.94 -16.28
C GLY A 113 -76.08 12.67 -15.42
N ASN A 114 -75.10 11.98 -14.81
CA ASN A 114 -73.97 12.58 -14.10
C ASN A 114 -72.65 12.33 -14.84
N ALA A 115 -71.71 13.27 -14.69
CA ALA A 115 -70.34 13.08 -15.15
C ALA A 115 -69.53 12.24 -14.15
N GLN A 116 -68.64 11.42 -14.66
CA GLN A 116 -67.60 10.70 -13.92
C GLN A 116 -66.22 11.08 -14.43
N VAL A 117 -65.20 10.87 -13.60
CA VAL A 117 -63.79 11.07 -13.94
C VAL A 117 -63.06 9.77 -13.72
N ASP A 118 -62.49 9.22 -14.78
CA ASP A 118 -61.75 7.97 -14.76
C ASP A 118 -60.27 8.22 -15.03
N LEU A 119 -59.40 7.57 -14.26
CA LEU A 119 -57.98 7.48 -14.54
C LEU A 119 -57.71 6.12 -15.16
N SER A 120 -57.28 6.08 -16.42
CA SER A 120 -57.13 4.85 -17.20
C SER A 120 -55.70 4.65 -17.66
N LEU A 121 -55.28 3.39 -17.74
CA LEU A 121 -54.05 2.96 -18.38
C LEU A 121 -54.40 2.37 -19.74
N ARG A 122 -53.70 2.79 -20.79
CA ARG A 122 -53.93 2.39 -22.17
C ARG A 122 -52.62 1.97 -22.82
N ILE A 123 -52.62 0.82 -23.49
CA ILE A 123 -51.52 0.37 -24.33
C ILE A 123 -51.94 0.60 -25.79
N ALA A 124 -51.16 1.37 -26.52
CA ALA A 124 -51.43 1.72 -27.91
C ALA A 124 -50.17 1.57 -28.77
N GLN A 125 -50.36 1.39 -30.07
CA GLN A 125 -49.29 1.55 -31.06
C GLN A 125 -49.58 2.79 -31.88
N VAL A 126 -48.56 3.62 -32.08
CA VAL A 126 -48.68 4.88 -32.83
C VAL A 126 -48.10 4.67 -34.21
N ASP A 127 -48.94 4.73 -35.24
CA ASP A 127 -48.54 4.63 -36.63
C ASP A 127 -48.74 5.96 -37.34
N TRP A 128 -47.85 6.29 -38.27
CA TRP A 128 -47.96 7.48 -39.10
C TRP A 128 -48.81 7.18 -40.35
N SER A 129 -49.74 8.07 -40.69
CA SER A 129 -50.62 7.91 -41.85
C SER A 129 -50.56 9.10 -42.80
N GLU A 130 -50.02 8.88 -44.01
CA GLU A 130 -50.01 9.86 -45.11
C GLU A 130 -51.41 10.32 -45.54
N GLU A 131 -52.46 9.54 -45.23
CA GLU A 131 -53.81 9.78 -45.75
C GLU A 131 -54.60 10.81 -44.92
N TYR A 132 -54.21 11.02 -43.65
CA TYR A 132 -54.91 11.93 -42.72
C TYR A 132 -54.04 13.06 -42.16
N ASP A 133 -52.73 13.07 -42.45
CA ASP A 133 -51.77 14.09 -41.95
C ASP A 133 -51.73 14.20 -40.41
N ASP A 134 -52.15 13.13 -39.72
CA ASP A 134 -52.33 13.04 -38.26
C ASP A 134 -51.81 11.67 -37.73
N ASP A 135 -51.44 11.61 -36.45
CA ASP A 135 -51.00 10.39 -35.77
C ASP A 135 -52.17 9.40 -35.58
N VAL A 136 -52.05 8.17 -36.09
CA VAL A 136 -53.08 7.14 -35.90
C VAL A 136 -52.67 6.23 -34.76
N GLN A 137 -53.38 6.36 -33.63
CA GLN A 137 -53.17 5.49 -32.46
C GLN A 137 -54.14 4.31 -32.46
N THR A 138 -53.59 3.10 -32.54
CA THR A 138 -54.37 1.86 -32.41
C THR A 138 -54.31 1.37 -30.97
N THR A 139 -55.45 1.37 -30.26
CA THR A 139 -55.53 0.79 -28.91
C THR A 139 -55.37 -0.72 -28.98
N ILE A 140 -54.42 -1.26 -28.24
CA ILE A 140 -54.19 -2.71 -28.10
C ILE A 140 -54.88 -3.22 -26.83
N TYR A 141 -54.78 -2.46 -25.74
CA TYR A 141 -55.34 -2.83 -24.44
C TYR A 141 -55.65 -1.59 -23.60
N GLY A 142 -56.59 -1.69 -22.66
CA GLY A 142 -56.83 -0.66 -21.65
C GLY A 142 -57.25 -1.29 -20.32
N ASP A 143 -57.10 -0.53 -19.23
CA ASP A 143 -57.61 -0.86 -17.89
C ASP A 143 -57.96 0.45 -17.14
N SER A 144 -58.99 0.42 -16.28
CA SER A 144 -59.31 1.59 -15.43
C SER A 144 -58.61 1.46 -14.08
N LEU A 145 -57.79 2.45 -13.73
CA LEU A 145 -57.07 2.50 -12.46
C LEU A 145 -57.97 3.02 -11.33
N PHE A 146 -58.74 4.08 -11.58
CA PHE A 146 -59.68 4.64 -10.60
C PHE A 146 -60.90 5.29 -11.27
N THR A 147 -62.06 5.12 -10.64
CA THR A 147 -63.34 5.75 -11.04
C THR A 147 -63.81 6.73 -9.97
N PHE A 148 -64.08 7.98 -10.35
CA PHE A 148 -64.54 9.02 -9.42
C PHE A 148 -65.87 9.66 -9.84
N CYS A 149 -66.73 9.96 -8.86
CA CYS A 149 -67.88 10.84 -9.11
C CYS A 149 -67.41 12.28 -9.40
N ALA A 150 -68.23 13.07 -10.11
CA ALA A 150 -67.89 14.46 -10.46
C ALA A 150 -67.35 15.30 -9.29
N ALA A 151 -67.91 15.16 -8.08
CA ALA A 151 -67.47 15.94 -6.92
C ALA A 151 -66.07 15.54 -6.41
N CYS A 152 -65.72 14.25 -6.45
CA CYS A 152 -64.39 13.77 -6.06
C CYS A 152 -63.38 13.96 -7.18
N GLY A 153 -63.78 13.70 -8.43
CA GLY A 153 -62.96 13.92 -9.62
C GLY A 153 -62.56 15.39 -9.79
N ASN A 154 -63.41 16.35 -9.43
CA ASN A 154 -63.06 17.77 -9.42
C ASN A 154 -62.03 18.14 -8.33
N ARG A 155 -61.84 17.31 -7.29
CA ARG A 155 -60.76 17.49 -6.29
C ARG A 155 -59.44 16.86 -6.73
N MET A 156 -59.48 16.01 -7.76
CA MET A 156 -58.32 15.38 -8.39
C MET A 156 -58.02 16.11 -9.70
N SER A 157 -57.42 17.30 -9.56
CA SER A 157 -57.00 18.09 -10.72
C SER A 157 -55.98 17.32 -11.56
N GLU A 158 -55.91 17.65 -12.85
CA GLU A 158 -54.91 17.12 -13.78
C GLU A 158 -53.49 17.28 -13.22
N GLU A 159 -53.18 18.45 -12.64
CA GLU A 159 -51.91 18.75 -11.98
C GLU A 159 -51.62 17.79 -10.81
N ARG A 160 -52.60 17.55 -9.94
CA ARG A 160 -52.42 16.69 -8.76
C ARG A 160 -52.28 15.21 -9.13
N LEU A 161 -52.98 14.77 -10.17
CA LEU A 161 -52.83 13.43 -10.73
C LEU A 161 -51.48 13.27 -11.42
N GLY A 162 -51.05 14.27 -12.19
CA GLY A 162 -49.74 14.31 -12.85
C GLY A 162 -48.58 14.31 -11.85
N ASP A 163 -48.68 15.05 -10.75
CA ASP A 163 -47.66 15.08 -9.70
C ASP A 163 -47.52 13.74 -8.98
N ALA A 164 -48.64 13.11 -8.63
CA ALA A 164 -48.64 11.77 -8.03
C ALA A 164 -48.03 10.72 -8.99
N LEU A 165 -48.34 10.81 -10.29
CA LEU A 165 -47.76 9.93 -11.30
C LEU A 165 -46.27 10.15 -11.50
N ARG A 166 -45.80 11.41 -11.57
CA ARG A 166 -44.38 11.73 -11.67
C ARG A 166 -43.59 11.17 -10.48
N GLN A 167 -44.12 11.31 -9.26
CA GLN A 167 -43.47 10.76 -8.06
C GLN A 167 -43.33 9.24 -8.11
N VAL A 168 -44.31 8.52 -8.69
CA VAL A 168 -44.25 7.06 -8.82
C VAL A 168 -43.34 6.60 -9.97
N LEU A 169 -43.34 7.32 -11.10
CA LEU A 169 -42.53 6.96 -12.27
C LEU A 169 -41.04 7.25 -12.08
N ILE A 170 -40.68 8.35 -11.41
CA ILE A 170 -39.28 8.72 -11.13
C ILE A 170 -38.65 7.78 -10.07
N TYR A 171 -39.44 7.21 -9.17
CA TYR A 171 -38.96 6.36 -8.07
C TYR A 171 -38.41 5.00 -8.52
N ARG A 172 -38.70 4.54 -9.75
CA ARG A 172 -38.39 3.17 -10.18
C ARG A 172 -37.18 3.02 -11.11
N ASP A 173 -36.70 4.11 -11.69
CA ASP A 173 -35.44 4.12 -12.46
C ASP A 173 -34.19 3.92 -11.57
N VAL A 174 -34.33 3.99 -10.24
CA VAL A 174 -33.22 3.96 -9.27
C VAL A 174 -33.12 2.61 -8.53
N ASN A 175 -34.03 1.65 -8.74
CA ASN A 175 -34.06 0.40 -7.94
C ASN A 175 -34.14 -0.91 -8.75
N ASP A 176 -34.23 -0.90 -10.08
CA ASP A 176 -34.32 -2.15 -10.87
C ASP A 176 -32.93 -2.65 -11.37
N SER A 177 -31.81 -2.22 -10.77
CA SER A 177 -30.48 -2.82 -11.01
C SER A 177 -30.03 -3.83 -9.94
N GLU A 178 -30.78 -3.99 -8.85
CA GLU A 178 -30.47 -4.96 -7.79
C GLU A 178 -31.77 -5.49 -7.14
N GLU A 179 -32.54 -6.32 -7.86
CA GLU A 179 -33.44 -7.36 -7.30
C GLU A 179 -34.29 -7.96 -8.44
N ASP A 180 -33.74 -8.91 -9.18
CA ASP A 180 -34.47 -10.01 -9.86
C ASP A 180 -33.43 -11.00 -10.43
N ASP A 181 -32.74 -11.72 -9.53
CA ASP A 181 -31.83 -12.83 -9.91
C ASP A 181 -32.03 -14.04 -8.98
N ASP A 182 -33.30 -14.35 -8.71
CA ASP A 182 -33.71 -15.67 -8.26
C ASP A 182 -34.80 -16.19 -9.22
N ASP A 183 -34.41 -17.21 -9.98
CA ASP A 183 -35.18 -18.04 -10.91
C ASP A 183 -35.32 -17.50 -12.36
N LEU A 184 -34.32 -17.80 -13.22
CA LEU A 184 -34.46 -18.57 -14.48
C LEU A 184 -33.08 -18.76 -15.18
N ASP A 185 -32.65 -20.02 -15.33
CA ASP A 185 -31.51 -20.46 -16.15
C ASP A 185 -31.63 -20.02 -17.63
N ASP A 186 -30.53 -19.55 -18.26
CA ASP A 186 -29.92 -20.08 -19.51
C ASP A 186 -29.07 -19.01 -20.28
N ASP A 187 -27.77 -19.29 -20.42
CA ASP A 187 -26.76 -18.91 -21.41
C ASP A 187 -26.96 -17.68 -22.36
N SER A 188 -26.06 -16.67 -22.29
CA SER A 188 -25.05 -16.35 -23.34
C SER A 188 -24.49 -14.90 -23.34
N TRP A 189 -23.15 -14.81 -23.34
CA TRP A 189 -22.21 -13.92 -24.06
C TRP A 189 -22.40 -12.37 -24.16
N ASP A 190 -21.39 -11.67 -23.60
CA ASP A 190 -20.67 -10.45 -24.04
C ASP A 190 -21.41 -9.17 -24.50
N ASP A 191 -21.14 -8.05 -23.81
CA ASP A 191 -20.26 -6.93 -24.27
C ASP A 191 -20.76 -5.52 -23.89
N ASP A 192 -19.83 -4.74 -23.35
CA ASP A 192 -19.66 -3.28 -23.23
C ASP A 192 -20.83 -2.29 -23.50
N SER A 193 -21.10 -1.41 -22.52
CA SER A 193 -21.25 0.03 -22.82
C SER A 193 -21.01 0.94 -21.61
N GLU A 194 -20.06 1.88 -21.80
CA GLU A 194 -19.70 2.97 -20.92
C GLU A 194 -20.75 4.10 -20.86
N ASN A 195 -20.74 4.80 -19.73
CA ASN A 195 -21.12 6.20 -19.48
C ASN A 195 -22.57 6.66 -19.67
N SER A 196 -23.23 6.94 -18.53
CA SER A 196 -24.06 8.14 -18.42
C SER A 196 -23.80 8.88 -17.11
N GLU A 197 -23.38 10.14 -17.24
CA GLU A 197 -23.09 11.07 -16.16
C GLU A 197 -24.38 11.73 -15.65
N THR A 198 -24.84 11.33 -14.46
CA THR A 198 -25.57 12.20 -13.53
C THR A 198 -25.14 11.86 -12.10
N PRO A 199 -24.81 12.84 -11.24
CA PRO A 199 -24.24 12.56 -9.92
C PRO A 199 -25.32 12.02 -8.98
N GLU A 200 -25.32 10.72 -8.74
CA GLU A 200 -25.93 10.13 -7.56
C GLU A 200 -25.18 10.62 -6.32
N PRO A 201 -25.85 10.89 -5.17
CA PRO A 201 -25.16 11.03 -3.91
C PRO A 201 -24.66 9.65 -3.47
N VAL A 202 -23.52 9.24 -4.03
CA VAL A 202 -22.74 8.10 -3.56
C VAL A 202 -22.23 8.46 -2.17
N CYS A 203 -22.62 7.67 -1.16
CA CYS A 203 -22.05 7.78 0.19
C CYS A 203 -20.55 7.49 0.08
N GLY A 204 -19.74 8.56 0.05
CA GLY A 204 -18.31 8.51 -0.19
C GLY A 204 -17.57 7.51 0.70
N TYR A 205 -16.62 6.82 0.08
CA TYR A 205 -15.68 5.86 0.62
C TYR A 205 -14.85 6.48 1.76
N TYR A 206 -15.21 6.18 3.01
CA TYR A 206 -14.36 6.40 4.18
C TYR A 206 -14.19 5.06 4.91
N SER A 207 -12.95 4.59 5.05
CA SER A 207 -12.66 3.42 5.88
C SER A 207 -12.84 3.80 7.36
N LYS A 208 -13.90 3.32 8.01
CA LYS A 208 -14.11 3.50 9.45
C LYS A 208 -13.09 2.65 10.22
N GLN A 209 -12.00 3.26 10.70
CA GLN A 209 -10.96 2.55 11.46
C GLN A 209 -11.30 2.31 12.95
N ILE A 210 -12.52 2.64 13.42
CA ILE A 210 -12.92 2.44 14.81
C ILE A 210 -14.33 1.84 14.87
N ILE A 211 -14.54 0.87 15.76
CA ILE A 211 -15.88 0.39 16.14
C ILE A 211 -16.59 1.55 16.85
N PRO A 212 -17.74 2.08 16.34
CA PRO A 212 -18.42 3.23 16.94
C PRO A 212 -18.65 3.04 18.44
N GLY A 213 -17.99 3.89 19.24
CA GLY A 213 -18.05 3.85 20.69
C GLY A 213 -18.70 5.12 21.24
N LEU A 214 -19.59 4.98 22.22
CA LEU A 214 -20.15 6.11 22.96
C LEU A 214 -19.00 6.88 23.64
N LYS A 215 -18.75 8.11 23.20
CA LYS A 215 -17.65 8.96 23.66
C LYS A 215 -18.05 9.82 24.85
N ALA A 216 -19.24 10.40 24.79
CA ALA A 216 -19.77 11.29 25.82
C ALA A 216 -21.30 11.38 25.74
N SER A 217 -21.95 11.80 26.83
CA SER A 217 -23.39 12.04 26.89
C SER A 217 -23.68 13.36 27.60
N PHE A 218 -24.63 14.12 27.08
CA PHE A 218 -24.99 15.45 27.58
C PHE A 218 -26.51 15.60 27.72
N GLY A 219 -26.96 16.36 28.72
CA GLY A 219 -28.38 16.70 28.92
C GLY A 219 -28.84 17.97 28.20
N ASP A 220 -27.95 18.62 27.43
CA ASP A 220 -28.22 19.87 26.73
C ASP A 220 -27.56 19.87 25.34
N ILE A 221 -28.32 20.28 24.32
CA ILE A 221 -27.88 20.29 22.92
C ILE A 221 -26.69 21.26 22.72
N PRO A 222 -26.75 22.54 23.13
CA PRO A 222 -25.60 23.44 23.04
C PRO A 222 -24.30 22.91 23.65
N GLU A 223 -24.36 22.26 24.82
CA GLU A 223 -23.18 21.65 25.45
C GLU A 223 -22.62 20.48 24.62
N ALA A 224 -23.49 19.58 24.15
CA ALA A 224 -23.10 18.47 23.29
C ALA A 224 -22.40 18.96 22.00
N ILE A 225 -22.97 19.98 21.37
CA ILE A 225 -22.47 20.51 20.10
C ILE A 225 -21.18 21.29 20.30
N SER A 226 -21.05 22.02 21.41
CA SER A 226 -19.79 22.67 21.78
C SER A 226 -18.68 21.64 21.97
N TYR A 227 -18.98 20.48 22.55
CA TYR A 227 -18.01 19.39 22.67
C TYR A 227 -17.60 18.84 21.30
N VAL A 228 -18.58 18.53 20.42
CA VAL A 228 -18.31 18.02 19.07
C VAL A 228 -17.42 18.98 18.28
N LEU A 229 -17.76 20.27 18.24
CA LEU A 229 -17.00 21.25 17.47
C LEU A 229 -15.57 21.43 17.99
N ASN A 230 -15.39 21.51 19.31
CA ASN A 230 -14.09 21.80 19.91
C ASN A 230 -13.19 20.55 20.05
N THR A 231 -13.75 19.35 19.94
CA THR A 231 -13.03 18.10 20.19
C THR A 231 -12.93 17.24 18.94
N LEU A 232 -14.07 16.85 18.35
CA LEU A 232 -14.11 15.90 17.24
C LEU A 232 -13.84 16.60 15.91
N VAL A 233 -14.58 17.67 15.62
CA VAL A 233 -14.39 18.45 14.38
C VAL A 233 -13.01 19.11 14.34
N ALA A 234 -12.54 19.63 15.48
CA ALA A 234 -11.19 20.18 15.60
C ALA A 234 -10.08 19.14 15.35
N ALA A 235 -10.34 17.87 15.63
CA ALA A 235 -9.44 16.75 15.38
C ALA A 235 -9.62 16.13 13.98
N GLY A 236 -10.59 16.58 13.18
CA GLY A 236 -10.89 15.97 11.86
C GLY A 236 -11.61 14.63 11.94
N HIS A 237 -12.27 14.35 13.07
CA HIS A 237 -13.02 13.11 13.26
C HIS A 237 -14.46 13.23 12.73
N GLY A 238 -14.98 12.13 12.19
CA GLY A 238 -16.42 11.95 11.96
C GLY A 238 -17.15 11.78 13.28
N TYR A 239 -18.45 12.08 13.31
CA TYR A 239 -19.25 11.98 14.53
C TYR A 239 -20.72 11.70 14.26
N ILE A 240 -21.41 11.12 15.25
CA ILE A 240 -22.87 11.05 15.30
C ILE A 240 -23.33 11.53 16.68
N VAL A 241 -24.30 12.44 16.73
CA VAL A 241 -24.97 12.83 17.98
C VAL A 241 -26.41 12.36 17.92
N ASP A 242 -26.73 11.32 18.67
CA ASP A 242 -28.10 10.85 18.84
C ASP A 242 -28.85 11.74 19.82
N ILE A 243 -30.02 12.24 19.41
CA ILE A 243 -30.88 13.04 20.29
C ILE A 243 -32.08 12.20 20.70
N ARG A 244 -32.13 11.86 21.98
CA ARG A 244 -33.21 11.06 22.57
C ARG A 244 -34.02 11.92 23.50
N GLY A 245 -35.34 11.87 23.40
CA GLY A 245 -36.21 12.50 24.39
C GLY A 245 -36.86 11.48 25.33
N GLY A 246 -37.66 11.98 26.27
CA GLY A 246 -38.14 11.20 27.44
C GLY A 246 -38.70 9.80 27.14
N TRP A 247 -39.49 9.62 26.07
CA TRP A 247 -40.07 8.31 25.77
C TRP A 247 -39.07 7.31 25.17
N GLU A 248 -38.11 7.78 24.34
CA GLU A 248 -37.04 6.93 23.80
C GLU A 248 -36.10 6.50 24.92
N ILE A 249 -35.76 7.43 25.81
CA ILE A 249 -34.98 7.16 27.02
C ILE A 249 -35.68 6.10 27.88
N GLU A 250 -36.98 6.27 28.14
CA GLU A 250 -37.77 5.33 28.95
C GLU A 250 -37.88 3.92 28.33
N LYS A 251 -37.99 3.82 27.00
CA LYS A 251 -38.18 2.54 26.29
C LYS A 251 -36.89 1.91 25.75
N ASN A 252 -35.77 2.61 25.86
CA ASN A 252 -34.50 2.22 25.24
C ASN A 252 -34.57 2.04 23.71
N GLU A 253 -35.34 2.89 23.02
CA GLU A 253 -35.52 2.89 21.56
C GLU A 253 -34.45 3.74 20.84
N PRO A 254 -34.10 3.43 19.57
CA PRO A 254 -33.16 4.22 18.79
C PRO A 254 -33.65 5.66 18.61
N SER A 255 -32.70 6.58 18.45
CA SER A 255 -33.00 8.00 18.27
C SER A 255 -33.72 8.26 16.95
N CYS A 256 -34.81 9.03 17.01
CA CYS A 256 -35.56 9.49 15.85
C CYS A 256 -34.91 10.72 15.15
N MET A 257 -33.82 11.27 15.69
CA MET A 257 -33.15 12.46 15.15
C MET A 257 -31.68 12.50 15.53
N GLN A 258 -30.82 12.66 14.53
CA GLN A 258 -29.37 12.68 14.71
C GLN A 258 -28.78 14.00 14.25
N ILE A 259 -27.61 14.35 14.79
CA ILE A 259 -26.75 15.37 14.22
C ILE A 259 -25.50 14.69 13.70
N VAL A 260 -25.22 14.91 12.43
CA VAL A 260 -24.12 14.31 11.69
C VAL A 260 -23.30 15.41 11.02
N PRO A 261 -22.04 15.15 10.61
CA PRO A 261 -21.33 16.06 9.73
C PRO A 261 -22.00 16.11 8.35
N GLU A 262 -21.87 17.24 7.65
CA GLU A 262 -22.44 17.41 6.31
C GLU A 262 -21.95 16.34 5.32
N ASN A 263 -20.68 15.92 5.44
CA ASN A 263 -20.10 14.86 4.62
C ASN A 263 -20.67 13.45 4.88
N ALA A 264 -21.47 13.25 5.92
CA ALA A 264 -22.21 12.00 6.13
C ALA A 264 -23.48 11.91 5.27
N VAL A 265 -23.89 13.03 4.67
CA VAL A 265 -25.11 13.14 3.84
C VAL A 265 -24.76 13.48 2.40
N PHE A 266 -23.78 14.35 2.18
CA PHE A 266 -23.34 14.76 0.85
C PHE A 266 -21.89 14.38 0.62
N ASP A 267 -21.54 14.12 -0.63
CA ASP A 267 -20.17 13.90 -1.03
C ASP A 267 -19.38 15.23 -1.03
N ASN A 268 -18.90 15.62 0.16
CA ASN A 268 -18.04 16.79 0.35
C ASN A 268 -17.12 16.62 1.57
N HIS A 269 -16.30 17.64 1.85
CA HIS A 269 -15.34 17.61 2.96
C HIS A 269 -15.79 18.41 4.19
N ASN A 270 -17.07 18.80 4.26
CA ASN A 270 -17.54 19.68 5.31
C ASN A 270 -17.96 18.87 6.55
N LEU A 271 -17.28 19.13 7.68
CA LEU A 271 -17.63 18.56 8.99
C LEU A 271 -18.58 19.46 9.78
N ASP A 272 -19.23 20.40 9.11
CA ASP A 272 -20.22 21.27 9.72
C ASP A 272 -21.49 20.52 10.11
N LEU A 273 -22.25 21.09 11.05
CA LEU A 273 -23.36 20.43 11.69
C LEU A 273 -24.56 20.33 10.75
N MET A 274 -25.09 19.12 10.61
CA MET A 274 -26.31 18.84 9.87
C MET A 274 -27.29 18.07 10.76
N ILE A 275 -28.57 18.48 10.78
CA ILE A 275 -29.63 17.69 11.42
C ILE A 275 -30.09 16.66 10.41
N HIS A 276 -30.10 15.39 10.79
CA HIS A 276 -30.53 14.24 10.00
C HIS A 276 -31.74 13.56 10.66
N ILE A 277 -32.78 13.28 9.87
CA ILE A 277 -34.04 12.67 10.34
C ILE A 277 -34.44 11.52 9.40
N PRO A 278 -34.36 10.26 9.85
CA PRO A 278 -34.88 9.12 9.11
C PRO A 278 -36.35 8.83 9.45
N PHE A 279 -37.16 8.47 8.44
CA PHE A 279 -38.53 7.96 8.63
C PHE A 279 -38.65 6.52 8.13
N ASP A 280 -38.31 5.55 9.00
CA ASP A 280 -38.39 4.13 8.64
C ASP A 280 -39.85 3.66 8.49
N PRO A 281 -40.28 3.22 7.28
CA PRO A 281 -41.63 2.71 7.05
C PRO A 281 -41.98 1.49 7.90
N LYS A 282 -40.97 0.73 8.36
CA LYS A 282 -41.15 -0.45 9.22
C LYS A 282 -41.34 -0.09 10.70
N ALA A 283 -41.01 1.14 11.11
CA ALA A 283 -41.06 1.61 12.49
C ALA A 283 -42.35 2.38 12.85
N ASP A 284 -43.40 2.33 12.02
CA ASP A 284 -44.68 3.03 12.21
C ASP A 284 -44.56 4.57 12.34
N THR A 285 -43.52 5.18 11.73
CA THR A 285 -43.25 6.62 11.82
C THR A 285 -44.05 7.47 10.82
N ILE A 286 -45.15 6.94 10.28
CA ILE A 286 -45.91 7.59 9.19
C ILE A 286 -46.62 8.86 9.68
N ASN A 287 -47.02 8.89 10.95
CA ASN A 287 -47.67 10.05 11.54
C ASN A 287 -46.67 11.19 11.80
N GLU A 288 -45.43 10.85 12.13
CA GLU A 288 -44.30 11.76 12.28
C GLU A 288 -43.93 12.35 10.92
N LEU A 289 -43.88 11.52 9.87
CA LEU A 289 -43.63 11.97 8.50
C LEU A 289 -44.70 12.95 8.01
N ILE A 290 -45.99 12.67 8.24
CA ILE A 290 -47.09 13.60 7.90
C ILE A 290 -46.89 14.94 8.62
N ARG A 291 -46.63 14.91 9.93
CA ARG A 291 -46.39 16.15 10.71
C ARG A 291 -45.13 16.87 10.26
N PHE A 292 -44.11 16.15 9.80
CA PHE A 292 -42.90 16.72 9.24
C PHE A 292 -43.16 17.41 7.90
N THR A 293 -43.98 16.84 7.02
CA THR A 293 -44.38 17.53 5.76
C THR A 293 -45.20 18.80 5.99
N GLU A 294 -45.89 18.90 7.13
CA GLU A 294 -46.61 20.09 7.58
C GLU A 294 -45.72 21.08 8.36
N PHE A 295 -44.48 20.70 8.70
CA PHE A 295 -43.56 21.50 9.49
C PHE A 295 -43.16 22.78 8.75
N PRO A 296 -43.16 23.98 9.39
CA PRO A 296 -42.92 25.25 8.70
C PRO A 296 -41.58 25.34 7.95
N LEU A 297 -40.56 24.61 8.40
CA LEU A 297 -39.24 24.59 7.76
C LEU A 297 -39.03 23.40 6.81
N TYR A 298 -40.04 22.56 6.56
CA TYR A 298 -39.95 21.36 5.72
C TYR A 298 -39.24 21.62 4.37
N ARG A 299 -39.59 22.72 3.69
CA ARG A 299 -39.02 23.10 2.39
C ARG A 299 -37.52 23.40 2.40
N HIS A 300 -36.92 23.53 3.58
CA HIS A 300 -35.48 23.75 3.75
C HIS A 300 -34.72 22.47 4.05
N PHE A 301 -35.40 21.32 4.17
CA PHE A 301 -34.77 20.03 4.27
C PHE A 301 -34.52 19.46 2.88
N GLU A 302 -33.33 18.92 2.71
CA GLU A 302 -32.93 18.14 1.56
C GLU A 302 -33.34 16.69 1.78
N HIS A 303 -34.06 16.13 0.82
CA HIS A 303 -34.49 14.74 0.83
C HIS A 303 -33.43 13.85 0.17
N TYR A 304 -33.11 12.75 0.82
CA TYR A 304 -32.27 11.70 0.26
C TYR A 304 -32.71 10.34 0.82
N THR A 305 -32.17 9.25 0.28
CA THR A 305 -32.51 7.90 0.71
C THR A 305 -31.27 7.19 1.21
N TRP A 306 -31.37 6.56 2.38
CA TRP A 306 -30.29 5.75 2.94
C TRP A 306 -30.80 4.33 3.19
N LYS A 307 -30.25 3.34 2.48
CA LYS A 307 -30.70 1.93 2.55
C LYS A 307 -32.22 1.76 2.39
N GLY A 308 -32.82 2.52 1.46
CA GLY A 308 -34.26 2.49 1.21
C GLY A 308 -35.12 3.25 2.25
N ILE A 309 -34.52 3.88 3.26
CA ILE A 309 -35.23 4.70 4.25
C ILE A 309 -35.25 6.16 3.77
N PRO A 310 -36.42 6.83 3.71
CA PRO A 310 -36.49 8.25 3.40
C PRO A 310 -35.90 9.08 4.55
N CYS A 311 -34.87 9.85 4.22
CA CYS A 311 -34.13 10.69 5.15
C CYS A 311 -34.23 12.16 4.73
N TYR A 312 -34.29 13.04 5.73
CA TYR A 312 -34.35 14.48 5.53
C TYR A 312 -33.26 15.14 6.34
N ALA A 313 -32.52 16.03 5.71
CA ALA A 313 -31.42 16.71 6.38
C ALA A 313 -31.41 18.22 6.11
N ILE A 314 -30.96 19.01 7.09
CA ILE A 314 -30.83 20.48 6.96
C ILE A 314 -29.46 20.97 7.44
N ARG A 315 -28.79 21.76 6.60
CA ARG A 315 -27.49 22.37 6.90
C ARG A 315 -27.62 23.46 7.98
N CYS A 316 -26.93 23.27 9.10
CA CYS A 316 -26.85 24.24 10.18
C CYS A 316 -25.52 24.99 10.24
N GLY A 317 -24.48 24.52 9.54
CA GLY A 317 -23.14 25.11 9.60
C GLY A 317 -22.54 24.92 11.00
N ARG A 318 -21.76 25.90 11.48
CA ARG A 318 -21.27 25.94 12.87
C ARG A 318 -22.14 26.76 13.81
N ASP A 319 -23.36 27.09 13.41
CA ASP A 319 -24.29 27.91 14.20
C ASP A 319 -25.08 27.05 15.21
N ILE A 320 -24.56 27.01 16.44
CA ILE A 320 -25.14 26.26 17.56
C ILE A 320 -26.55 26.75 17.89
N ASP A 321 -26.81 28.06 17.81
CA ASP A 321 -28.10 28.65 18.15
C ASP A 321 -29.16 28.30 17.10
N LYS A 322 -28.80 28.36 15.81
CA LYS A 322 -29.65 27.93 14.70
C LYS A 322 -30.01 26.46 14.85
N LEU A 323 -29.00 25.59 15.06
CA LEU A 323 -29.20 24.17 15.23
C LEU A 323 -30.14 23.89 16.42
N ASN A 324 -29.83 24.42 17.60
CA ASN A 324 -30.60 24.18 18.82
C ASN A 324 -32.08 24.62 18.67
N ARG A 325 -32.34 25.73 17.99
CA ARG A 325 -33.72 26.19 17.73
C ARG A 325 -34.49 25.25 16.82
N ILE A 326 -33.88 24.81 15.71
CA ILE A 326 -34.51 23.90 14.74
C ILE A 326 -34.79 22.55 15.43
N THR A 327 -33.79 21.98 16.10
CA THR A 327 -33.90 20.73 16.86
C THR A 327 -35.02 20.79 17.89
N ARG A 328 -35.13 21.87 18.69
CA ARG A 328 -36.20 22.00 19.69
C ARG A 328 -37.59 22.15 19.07
N LEU A 329 -37.71 22.82 17.92
CA LEU A 329 -38.97 22.92 17.19
C LEU A 329 -39.43 21.56 16.66
N LEU A 330 -38.51 20.78 16.06
CA LEU A 330 -38.79 19.42 15.58
C LEU A 330 -39.27 18.51 16.71
N LEU A 331 -38.59 18.54 17.86
CA LEU A 331 -38.99 17.74 19.03
C LEU A 331 -40.44 18.05 19.47
N VAL A 332 -40.86 19.31 19.46
CA VAL A 332 -42.21 19.69 19.92
C VAL A 332 -43.27 19.48 18.85
N GLU A 333 -43.03 19.91 17.61
CA GLU A 333 -44.05 19.97 16.56
C GLU A 333 -44.19 18.64 15.81
N VAL A 334 -43.08 17.95 15.56
CA VAL A 334 -43.04 16.71 14.77
C VAL A 334 -43.14 15.49 15.70
N PHE A 335 -42.33 15.45 16.76
CA PHE A 335 -42.22 14.27 17.62
C PHE A 335 -42.98 14.37 18.96
N ARG A 336 -43.67 15.49 19.23
CA ARG A 336 -44.58 15.70 20.37
C ARG A 336 -43.97 15.47 21.76
N TYR A 337 -42.68 15.77 21.97
CA TYR A 337 -42.08 15.71 23.31
C TYR A 337 -42.72 16.76 24.25
N THR A 338 -43.23 16.31 25.39
CA THR A 338 -44.09 17.09 26.29
C THR A 338 -43.34 18.06 27.20
N THR A 339 -42.03 17.85 27.42
CA THR A 339 -41.15 18.79 28.12
C THR A 339 -39.75 18.70 27.54
N ALA A 340 -39.22 19.81 27.01
CA ALA A 340 -37.85 19.89 26.45
C ALA A 340 -36.72 19.80 27.51
N ALA A 341 -37.02 19.23 28.68
CA ALA A 341 -36.16 19.16 29.86
C ALA A 341 -35.61 17.75 30.16
N SER A 342 -36.01 16.74 29.36
CA SER A 342 -35.51 15.37 29.44
C SER A 342 -35.02 14.91 28.08
N ILE A 343 -33.94 15.55 27.61
CA ILE A 343 -33.20 15.14 26.42
C ILE A 343 -31.86 14.54 26.83
N GLU A 344 -31.41 13.55 26.08
CA GLU A 344 -30.09 12.93 26.20
C GLU A 344 -29.42 13.00 24.81
N CYS A 345 -28.23 13.58 24.76
CA CYS A 345 -27.42 13.71 23.55
C CYS A 345 -26.22 12.77 23.68
N ASN A 346 -26.25 11.64 22.97
CA ASN A 346 -25.19 10.64 22.99
C ASN A 346 -24.26 10.85 21.80
N ILE A 347 -22.96 11.07 22.07
CA ILE A 347 -21.97 11.38 21.05
C ILE A 347 -21.14 10.13 20.76
N PHE A 348 -21.11 9.73 19.49
CA PHE A 348 -20.29 8.67 18.96
C PHE A 348 -19.18 9.27 18.10
N ASP A 349 -17.95 8.83 18.37
CA ASP A 349 -16.74 9.19 17.63
C ASP A 349 -16.56 8.15 16.51
N GLU A 350 -16.70 8.58 15.26
CA GLU A 350 -16.60 7.69 14.08
C GLU A 350 -15.14 7.57 13.59
N GLY A 351 -14.18 8.16 14.32
CA GLY A 351 -12.76 8.11 14.02
C GLY A 351 -12.30 9.17 13.02
N LEU A 352 -10.99 9.19 12.75
CA LEU A 352 -10.38 10.13 11.81
C LEU A 352 -10.89 9.83 10.40
N LEU A 353 -11.47 10.84 9.73
CA LEU A 353 -11.89 10.71 8.35
C LEU A 353 -10.67 10.89 7.45
N ILE A 354 -10.12 9.76 7.00
CA ILE A 354 -8.96 9.67 6.12
C ILE A 354 -9.50 9.55 4.69
N ARG A 355 -9.07 10.47 3.80
CA ARG A 355 -9.37 10.45 2.34
C ARG A 355 -8.93 9.10 1.75
N ASP A 356 -9.69 8.57 0.80
CA ASP A 356 -9.21 7.49 -0.06
C ASP A 356 -8.00 8.02 -0.85
N ASP A 357 -6.79 7.51 -0.54
CA ASP A 357 -5.54 8.11 -1.01
C ASP A 357 -5.44 8.06 -2.55
N LYS A 358 -6.18 7.19 -3.25
CA LYS A 358 -6.23 7.15 -4.73
C LYS A 358 -6.83 8.41 -5.35
N ALA A 359 -7.98 8.87 -4.86
CA ALA A 359 -8.61 10.09 -5.38
C ALA A 359 -7.81 11.35 -5.02
N PHE A 360 -6.89 11.28 -4.04
CA PHE A 360 -5.99 12.36 -3.69
C PHE A 360 -4.87 12.56 -4.70
N VAL A 361 -4.23 11.46 -5.09
CA VAL A 361 -3.08 11.52 -5.99
C VAL A 361 -3.46 12.09 -7.35
N ASP A 362 -4.69 11.84 -7.81
CA ASP A 362 -5.12 12.30 -9.13
C ASP A 362 -5.17 13.83 -9.28
N ASP A 363 -5.53 14.53 -8.20
CA ASP A 363 -5.70 15.98 -8.15
C ASP A 363 -4.41 16.76 -7.83
N LEU A 364 -3.27 16.08 -7.63
CA LEU A 364 -2.04 16.73 -7.20
C LEU A 364 -1.49 17.70 -8.26
N GLU A 365 -1.19 18.91 -7.83
CA GLU A 365 -0.55 19.97 -8.62
C GLU A 365 0.89 20.26 -8.13
N LYS A 366 1.65 20.97 -8.95
CA LYS A 366 2.98 21.43 -8.57
C LYS A 366 2.89 22.37 -7.37
N ASP A 367 3.87 22.27 -6.47
CA ASP A 367 4.00 22.97 -5.19
C ASP A 367 3.01 22.54 -4.10
N ASP A 368 2.13 21.56 -4.38
CA ASP A 368 1.32 20.94 -3.34
C ASP A 368 2.17 20.26 -2.28
N ARG A 369 1.65 20.24 -1.05
CA ARG A 369 2.30 19.58 0.07
C ARG A 369 1.70 18.19 0.27
N VAL A 370 2.56 17.20 0.38
CA VAL A 370 2.21 15.79 0.56
C VAL A 370 3.02 15.20 1.72
N LEU A 371 2.60 14.04 2.21
CA LEU A 371 3.36 13.26 3.18
C LEU A 371 3.75 11.95 2.52
N HIS A 372 5.03 11.59 2.59
CA HIS A 372 5.53 10.30 2.13
C HIS A 372 5.94 9.45 3.34
N ASP A 373 5.62 8.16 3.36
CA ASP A 373 5.87 7.30 4.53
C ASP A 373 7.35 7.13 4.89
N GLY A 374 8.24 6.97 3.90
CA GLY A 374 9.69 6.97 4.12
C GLY A 374 10.33 8.34 4.35
N TYR A 375 9.93 9.36 3.58
CA TYR A 375 10.66 10.65 3.52
C TYR A 375 10.00 11.79 4.30
N GLY A 376 8.80 11.59 4.83
CA GLY A 376 8.04 12.59 5.57
C GLY A 376 7.44 13.66 4.66
N PRO A 377 7.25 14.90 5.16
CA PRO A 377 6.65 15.97 4.38
C PRO A 377 7.48 16.31 3.14
N CYS A 378 6.81 16.36 1.99
CA CYS A 378 7.42 16.68 0.71
C CYS A 378 6.61 17.75 -0.02
N SER A 379 7.26 18.48 -0.92
CA SER A 379 6.59 19.33 -1.90
C SER A 379 6.60 18.67 -3.28
N VAL A 380 5.49 18.78 -4.00
CA VAL A 380 5.39 18.29 -5.37
C VAL A 380 6.20 19.22 -6.28
N THR A 381 7.16 18.67 -7.00
CA THR A 381 8.00 19.41 -7.97
C THR A 381 7.59 19.17 -9.42
N PHE A 382 6.89 18.07 -9.69
CA PHE A 382 6.47 17.66 -11.02
C PHE A 382 5.25 16.76 -10.96
N THR A 383 4.35 16.92 -11.93
CA THR A 383 3.15 16.10 -12.08
C THR A 383 3.10 15.56 -13.51
N GLY A 384 3.34 14.27 -13.64
CA GLY A 384 3.24 13.51 -14.87
C GLY A 384 1.90 12.74 -14.95
N LYS A 385 1.73 11.98 -16.03
CA LYS A 385 0.58 11.08 -16.20
C LYS A 385 0.65 9.86 -15.29
N GLU A 386 1.85 9.31 -15.11
CA GLU A 386 2.12 8.09 -14.34
C GLU A 386 2.97 8.36 -13.11
N TYR A 387 3.77 9.45 -13.11
CA TYR A 387 4.71 9.75 -12.04
C TYR A 387 4.50 11.13 -11.43
N ILE A 388 4.89 11.26 -10.17
CA ILE A 388 4.95 12.51 -9.41
C ILE A 388 6.38 12.71 -8.93
N GLY A 389 6.92 13.90 -9.20
CA GLY A 389 8.21 14.32 -8.65
C GLY A 389 8.00 15.01 -7.30
N LEU A 390 8.77 14.63 -6.29
CA LEU A 390 8.73 15.17 -4.94
C LEU A 390 10.08 15.80 -4.57
N CYS A 391 10.05 16.79 -3.69
CA CYS A 391 11.23 17.33 -3.01
C CYS A 391 11.02 17.21 -1.50
N THR A 392 11.96 16.54 -0.83
CA THR A 392 11.94 16.38 0.62
C THR A 392 12.33 17.69 1.30
N GLU A 393 12.00 17.86 2.59
CA GLU A 393 12.46 19.01 3.37
C GLU A 393 14.01 19.12 3.45
N GLN A 394 14.73 18.03 3.18
CA GLN A 394 16.19 17.98 3.11
C GLN A 394 16.75 18.36 1.72
N GLY A 395 15.89 18.66 0.74
CA GLY A 395 16.28 19.04 -0.61
C GLY A 395 16.59 17.88 -1.56
N GLN A 396 16.24 16.64 -1.17
CA GLN A 396 16.36 15.48 -2.07
C GLN A 396 15.18 15.42 -3.02
N HIS A 397 15.44 15.10 -4.29
CA HIS A 397 14.40 14.98 -5.30
C HIS A 397 14.14 13.50 -5.62
N ILE A 398 12.86 13.12 -5.64
CA ILE A 398 12.41 11.75 -5.78
C ILE A 398 11.33 11.71 -6.87
N LEU A 399 11.29 10.64 -7.67
CA LEU A 399 10.21 10.37 -8.62
C LEU A 399 9.49 9.11 -8.17
N ILE A 400 8.18 9.22 -7.93
CA ILE A 400 7.34 8.11 -7.46
C ILE A 400 6.17 7.89 -8.41
N ARG A 401 5.67 6.66 -8.51
CA ARG A 401 4.47 6.37 -9.29
C ARG A 401 3.23 7.00 -8.63
N ARG A 402 2.23 7.37 -9.44
CA ARG A 402 0.96 7.90 -8.95
C ARG A 402 0.16 6.87 -8.15
N ASP A 403 0.29 5.59 -8.47
CA ASP A 403 -0.38 4.50 -7.77
C ASP A 403 0.43 3.93 -6.58
N ALA A 404 1.42 4.68 -6.10
CA ALA A 404 2.23 4.29 -4.96
C ALA A 404 1.47 4.51 -3.65
N ASP A 405 1.39 3.46 -2.82
CA ASP A 405 0.65 3.47 -1.55
C ASP A 405 1.33 4.34 -0.47
N GLU A 406 2.60 4.71 -0.68
CA GLU A 406 3.41 5.48 0.27
C GLU A 406 3.11 6.99 0.27
N LEU A 407 2.23 7.46 -0.61
CA LEU A 407 1.93 8.88 -0.83
C LEU A 407 0.57 9.30 -0.25
N HIS A 408 0.62 10.29 0.65
CA HIS A 408 -0.50 10.67 1.50
C HIS A 408 -0.83 12.16 1.41
N ALA A 409 -2.11 12.49 1.60
CA ALA A 409 -2.52 13.87 1.79
C ALA A 409 -1.85 14.47 3.03
N TRP A 410 -1.15 15.59 2.85
CA TRP A 410 -0.50 16.24 3.98
C TRP A 410 -1.53 16.83 4.95
N SER A 411 -1.35 16.56 6.24
CA SER A 411 -1.99 17.29 7.32
C SER A 411 -1.08 17.35 8.53
N ALA A 412 -1.26 18.36 9.38
CA ALA A 412 -0.48 18.50 10.61
C ALA A 412 -0.63 17.27 11.53
N VAL A 413 -1.80 16.59 11.50
CA VAL A 413 -2.07 15.38 12.28
C VAL A 413 -1.32 14.18 11.72
N ARG A 414 -1.39 13.93 10.39
CA ARG A 414 -0.64 12.82 9.77
C ARG A 414 0.87 13.01 9.93
N GLU A 415 1.37 14.25 9.83
CA GLU A 415 2.79 14.56 10.07
C GLU A 415 3.22 14.23 11.51
N ASP A 416 2.39 14.53 12.52
CA ASP A 416 2.69 14.22 13.93
C ASP A 416 2.66 12.72 14.22
N ILE A 417 1.70 12.00 13.63
CA ILE A 417 1.63 10.53 13.67
C ILE A 417 2.91 9.93 13.06
N TRP A 418 3.28 10.38 11.86
CA TRP A 418 4.48 9.93 11.18
C TRP A 418 5.74 10.20 12.01
N LYS A 419 5.91 11.42 12.57
CA LYS A 419 7.05 11.75 13.44
C LYS A 419 7.12 10.84 14.67
N THR A 420 5.97 10.52 15.27
CA THR A 420 5.89 9.63 16.42
C THR A 420 6.32 8.22 16.03
N ALA A 421 5.82 7.70 14.91
CA ALA A 421 6.22 6.39 14.39
C ALA A 421 7.73 6.31 14.09
N GLN A 422 8.30 7.35 13.46
CA GLN A 422 9.75 7.42 13.18
C GLN A 422 10.59 7.46 14.47
N GLU A 423 10.13 8.19 15.50
CA GLU A 423 10.80 8.23 16.80
C GLU A 423 10.73 6.87 17.52
N GLU A 424 9.59 6.19 17.46
CA GLU A 424 9.42 4.85 18.03
C GLU A 424 10.29 3.83 17.31
N GLU A 425 10.35 3.87 15.98
CA GLU A 425 11.20 3.02 15.16
C GLU A 425 12.68 3.29 15.45
N ARG A 426 13.09 4.56 15.53
CA ARG A 426 14.47 4.92 15.94
C ARG A 426 14.81 4.37 17.32
N ARG A 427 13.90 4.49 18.29
CA ARG A 427 14.11 3.90 19.63
C ARG A 427 14.17 2.38 19.60
N ARG A 428 13.38 1.73 18.74
CA ARG A 428 13.42 0.28 18.53
C ARG A 428 14.79 -0.14 17.98
N LEU A 429 15.26 0.52 16.91
CA LEU A 429 16.56 0.27 16.29
C LEU A 429 17.72 0.58 17.25
N GLU A 430 17.66 1.66 18.02
CA GLU A 430 18.63 1.96 19.07
C GLU A 430 18.66 0.87 20.14
N LYS A 431 17.48 0.43 20.60
CA LYS A 431 17.37 -0.66 21.57
C LYS A 431 17.93 -1.97 21.02
N GLU A 432 17.68 -2.28 19.74
CA GLU A 432 18.26 -3.44 19.04
C GLU A 432 19.79 -3.35 18.95
N LYS A 433 20.35 -2.18 18.61
CA LYS A 433 21.80 -1.94 18.60
C LYS A 433 22.46 -2.07 19.98
N THR A 434 21.70 -1.90 21.06
CA THR A 434 22.20 -2.03 22.44
C THR A 434 21.99 -3.40 23.08
N ARG A 435 21.44 -4.38 22.36
CA ARG A 435 21.32 -5.74 22.90
C ARG A 435 22.72 -6.31 23.19
N PRO A 436 22.91 -7.03 24.31
CA PRO A 436 24.15 -7.74 24.53
C PRO A 436 24.27 -8.91 23.53
N TRP A 437 25.49 -9.39 23.35
CA TRP A 437 25.71 -10.70 22.76
C TRP A 437 25.17 -11.78 23.72
N PRO A 438 24.49 -12.84 23.25
CA PRO A 438 24.26 -13.22 21.84
C PRO A 438 23.04 -12.58 21.15
N GLU A 439 22.11 -11.96 21.88
CA GLU A 439 20.81 -11.52 21.36
C GLU A 439 20.88 -10.36 20.34
N SER A 440 22.03 -9.70 20.23
CA SER A 440 22.32 -8.71 19.19
C SER A 440 22.65 -9.31 17.83
N THR A 441 23.07 -10.58 17.79
CA THR A 441 23.65 -11.25 16.62
C THR A 441 22.79 -12.41 16.15
N PHE A 442 22.31 -13.23 17.07
CA PHE A 442 21.59 -14.47 16.77
C PHE A 442 20.08 -14.28 16.86
N GLN A 443 19.40 -14.69 15.80
CA GLN A 443 17.95 -14.70 15.70
C GLN A 443 17.50 -16.13 15.49
N HIS A 444 16.46 -16.55 16.19
CA HIS A 444 15.85 -17.85 15.96
C HIS A 444 14.76 -17.71 14.92
N GLU A 445 14.73 -18.67 14.01
CA GLU A 445 13.70 -18.73 12.99
C GLU A 445 12.31 -18.99 13.58
N PRO A 446 11.24 -18.35 13.04
CA PRO A 446 9.87 -18.68 13.40
C PRO A 446 9.49 -20.12 12.98
N GLU A 447 8.65 -20.81 13.77
CA GLU A 447 8.27 -22.23 13.56
C GLU A 447 7.65 -22.56 12.18
N ASP A 448 7.19 -21.57 11.40
CA ASP A 448 6.44 -21.76 10.15
C ASP A 448 7.23 -21.38 8.87
N ASN A 449 8.56 -21.23 8.93
CA ASN A 449 9.34 -20.91 7.72
C ASN A 449 9.67 -22.19 6.91
N PRO A 450 9.18 -22.35 5.67
CA PRO A 450 9.46 -23.55 4.89
C PRO A 450 10.89 -23.52 4.30
N HIS A 451 11.72 -24.50 4.67
CA HIS A 451 12.99 -24.77 3.98
C HIS A 451 12.86 -25.89 2.96
N TYR A 452 13.55 -25.76 1.83
CA TYR A 452 13.53 -26.76 0.77
C TYR A 452 14.61 -27.84 1.00
N MET A 453 14.48 -28.59 2.10
CA MET A 453 15.45 -29.63 2.46
C MET A 453 15.63 -30.66 1.33
N GLY A 454 16.87 -30.91 0.95
CA GLY A 454 17.23 -31.90 -0.07
C GLY A 454 17.18 -31.40 -1.52
N SER A 455 16.85 -30.13 -1.76
CA SER A 455 16.85 -29.51 -3.09
C SER A 455 18.25 -29.23 -3.66
N HIS A 456 19.30 -29.36 -2.86
CA HIS A 456 20.69 -29.07 -3.23
C HIS A 456 21.42 -30.24 -3.92
N TRP A 457 20.74 -31.37 -4.15
CA TRP A 457 21.37 -32.61 -4.64
C TRP A 457 21.23 -32.83 -6.15
N GLN A 458 20.33 -32.11 -6.81
CA GLN A 458 20.10 -32.15 -8.26
C GLN A 458 21.40 -31.95 -9.09
N PRO A 459 22.37 -31.10 -8.68
CA PRO A 459 23.63 -30.96 -9.42
C PRO A 459 24.47 -32.25 -9.45
N PHE A 460 24.24 -33.18 -8.52
CA PHE A 460 25.07 -34.37 -8.34
C PHE A 460 24.39 -35.66 -8.81
N PHE A 461 23.06 -35.71 -8.73
CA PHE A 461 22.29 -36.94 -8.93
C PHE A 461 21.03 -36.67 -9.76
N GLU A 462 20.74 -37.56 -10.72
CA GLU A 462 19.58 -37.44 -11.61
C GLU A 462 18.25 -37.42 -10.85
N ASN A 463 18.14 -38.17 -9.74
CA ASN A 463 16.95 -38.18 -8.88
C ASN A 463 17.12 -37.31 -7.61
N GLY A 464 18.15 -36.45 -7.56
CA GLY A 464 18.43 -35.58 -6.42
C GLY A 464 18.59 -36.35 -5.10
N VAL A 465 17.82 -35.96 -4.08
CA VAL A 465 17.91 -36.53 -2.73
C VAL A 465 17.59 -38.03 -2.66
N ASP A 466 16.76 -38.56 -3.56
CA ASP A 466 16.37 -39.98 -3.56
C ASP A 466 17.56 -40.91 -3.82
N ASP A 467 18.60 -40.43 -4.51
CA ASP A 467 19.85 -41.17 -4.74
C ASP A 467 20.80 -41.08 -3.53
N VAL A 468 20.61 -40.08 -2.65
CA VAL A 468 21.43 -39.82 -1.45
C VAL A 468 20.95 -40.63 -0.26
N LEU A 469 19.63 -40.70 -0.03
CA LEU A 469 19.05 -41.39 1.14
C LEU A 469 19.57 -42.82 1.35
N PRO A 470 19.73 -43.68 0.31
CA PRO A 470 20.26 -45.04 0.48
C PRO A 470 21.72 -45.08 0.94
N ARG A 471 22.48 -43.99 0.72
CA ARG A 471 23.91 -43.88 1.04
C ARG A 471 24.17 -43.32 2.44
N LEU A 472 23.17 -42.71 3.09
CA LEU A 472 23.30 -42.13 4.43
C LEU A 472 23.96 -43.07 5.46
N PRO A 473 23.60 -44.37 5.56
CA PRO A 473 24.24 -45.26 6.54
C PRO A 473 25.75 -45.48 6.27
N GLU A 474 26.16 -45.46 5.00
CA GLU A 474 27.57 -45.55 4.60
C GLU A 474 28.29 -44.24 4.93
N MET A 475 27.73 -43.09 4.51
CA MET A 475 28.28 -41.76 4.78
C MET A 475 28.50 -41.53 6.27
N LEU A 476 27.51 -41.85 7.12
CA LEU A 476 27.63 -41.69 8.57
C LEU A 476 28.68 -42.61 9.20
N LYS A 477 28.88 -43.81 8.63
CA LYS A 477 29.84 -44.80 9.15
C LYS A 477 31.27 -44.48 8.74
N GLU A 478 31.47 -43.95 7.54
CA GLU A 478 32.78 -43.66 6.96
C GLU A 478 33.20 -42.19 7.12
N GLY A 479 32.25 -41.31 7.46
CA GLY A 479 32.48 -39.90 7.66
C GLY A 479 33.48 -39.60 8.76
N THR A 480 34.25 -38.53 8.55
CA THR A 480 35.30 -38.10 9.46
C THR A 480 34.89 -36.80 10.16
N LEU A 481 35.31 -36.63 11.42
CA LEU A 481 35.04 -35.38 12.14
C LEU A 481 35.83 -34.24 11.49
N THR A 482 35.13 -33.17 11.17
CA THR A 482 35.76 -31.92 10.72
C THR A 482 36.05 -30.99 11.90
N SER A 483 36.89 -30.00 11.65
CA SER A 483 37.24 -28.93 12.59
C SER A 483 37.18 -27.59 11.88
N GLY A 484 36.63 -26.57 12.55
CA GLY A 484 36.61 -25.21 12.04
C GLY A 484 37.61 -24.29 12.73
N TYR A 485 37.58 -23.01 12.36
CA TYR A 485 38.41 -21.97 12.96
C TYR A 485 38.24 -21.93 14.49
N GLY A 486 37.00 -22.02 14.97
CA GLY A 486 36.70 -21.92 16.40
C GLY A 486 37.08 -23.13 17.26
N ASP A 487 37.42 -24.28 16.68
CA ASP A 487 37.98 -25.39 17.45
C ASP A 487 39.48 -25.21 17.76
N THR A 488 40.17 -24.41 16.94
CA THR A 488 41.62 -24.20 17.02
C THR A 488 42.00 -22.89 17.69
N HIS A 489 41.03 -21.99 17.90
CA HIS A 489 41.22 -20.67 18.50
C HIS A 489 40.27 -20.46 19.69
N PRO A 490 40.71 -19.73 20.73
CA PRO A 490 39.83 -19.40 21.84
C PRO A 490 38.73 -18.45 21.36
N ALA A 491 37.48 -18.82 21.61
CA ALA A 491 36.33 -17.97 21.31
C ALA A 491 36.36 -16.65 22.11
N LEU A 492 35.75 -15.62 21.53
CA LEU A 492 35.54 -14.31 22.18
C LEU A 492 34.67 -14.43 23.42
N TYR A 493 33.65 -15.27 23.34
CA TYR A 493 32.63 -15.46 24.37
C TYR A 493 32.47 -16.95 24.68
N GLU A 494 32.08 -17.25 25.93
CA GLU A 494 31.65 -18.60 26.28
C GLU A 494 30.29 -18.85 25.64
N ALA A 495 30.15 -19.94 24.88
CA ALA A 495 28.89 -20.30 24.25
C ALA A 495 27.78 -20.48 25.32
N PRO A 496 26.58 -19.92 25.11
CA PRO A 496 25.43 -20.17 25.97
C PRO A 496 25.18 -21.68 26.15
N LYS A 497 24.81 -22.08 27.36
CA LYS A 497 24.67 -23.51 27.72
C LYS A 497 23.46 -24.17 27.07
N GLU A 498 22.47 -23.35 26.74
CA GLU A 498 21.24 -23.68 26.05
C GLU A 498 21.44 -23.95 24.56
N TRP A 499 22.60 -23.58 23.97
CA TRP A 499 22.86 -23.86 22.57
C TRP A 499 23.02 -25.35 22.31
N GLN A 500 22.31 -25.85 21.30
CA GLN A 500 22.36 -27.25 20.91
C GLN A 500 23.81 -27.67 20.60
N ALA A 501 24.30 -28.69 21.30
CA ALA A 501 25.60 -29.28 21.03
C ALA A 501 25.52 -30.14 19.77
N GLY A 502 26.58 -30.15 18.97
CA GLY A 502 26.61 -30.96 17.76
C GLY A 502 28.03 -31.19 17.22
N LYS A 503 28.11 -31.97 16.15
CA LYS A 503 29.32 -32.23 15.36
C LYS A 503 28.99 -32.27 13.88
N HIS A 504 29.92 -31.80 13.05
CA HIS A 504 29.91 -32.04 11.62
C HIS A 504 30.81 -33.23 11.28
N LEU A 505 30.30 -34.09 10.40
CA LEU A 505 31.05 -35.18 9.76
C LEU A 505 31.17 -34.86 8.27
N VAL A 506 32.33 -35.10 7.68
CA VAL A 506 32.57 -34.93 6.24
C VAL A 506 32.81 -36.28 5.58
N TRP A 507 32.23 -36.46 4.39
CA TRP A 507 32.37 -37.65 3.57
C TRP A 507 32.28 -37.32 2.07
N PRO A 508 33.05 -37.97 1.19
CA PRO A 508 34.15 -38.88 1.48
C PRO A 508 35.44 -38.11 1.85
N ASP A 509 35.51 -36.84 1.47
CA ASP A 509 36.67 -35.96 1.62
C ASP A 509 36.25 -34.69 2.38
N ALA A 510 37.18 -34.14 3.15
CA ALA A 510 36.99 -32.91 3.89
C ALA A 510 37.01 -31.67 2.99
N ASP A 511 37.67 -31.74 1.83
CA ASP A 511 37.82 -30.60 0.94
C ASP A 511 36.62 -30.46 -0.04
N ARG A 512 35.98 -31.58 -0.38
CA ARG A 512 34.86 -31.68 -1.33
C ARG A 512 34.05 -32.93 -1.08
N GLY A 513 32.77 -32.78 -0.75
CA GLY A 513 31.93 -33.94 -0.45
C GLY A 513 30.59 -33.54 0.11
N ALA A 514 30.21 -34.17 1.21
CA ALA A 514 29.00 -33.91 1.94
C ALA A 514 29.34 -33.68 3.41
N VAL A 515 28.76 -32.63 3.99
CA VAL A 515 28.78 -32.41 5.44
C VAL A 515 27.47 -32.96 6.01
N MET A 516 27.58 -33.69 7.11
CA MET A 516 26.48 -34.22 7.89
C MET A 516 26.49 -33.57 9.28
N SER A 517 25.40 -32.92 9.66
CA SER A 517 25.26 -32.31 11.00
C SER A 517 24.56 -33.27 11.93
N VAL A 518 25.16 -33.50 13.10
CA VAL A 518 24.63 -34.37 14.14
C VAL A 518 24.49 -33.59 15.43
N ALA A 519 23.27 -33.47 15.95
CA ALA A 519 23.00 -32.94 17.28
C ALA A 519 23.30 -34.01 18.33
N ILE A 520 23.97 -33.61 19.41
CA ILE A 520 24.27 -34.47 20.56
C ILE A 520 23.15 -34.30 21.58
N GLU A 521 22.45 -35.39 21.87
CA GLU A 521 21.39 -35.45 22.89
C GLU A 521 21.75 -36.47 23.99
N GLU A 522 21.00 -36.47 25.10
CA GLU A 522 21.32 -37.35 26.25
C GLU A 522 21.16 -38.84 25.95
N ASP A 523 20.12 -39.21 25.19
CA ASP A 523 19.75 -40.61 24.95
C ASP A 523 20.34 -41.18 23.65
N ALA A 524 20.31 -40.41 22.57
CA ALA A 524 20.89 -40.78 21.29
C ALA A 524 21.21 -39.53 20.48
N ASN A 525 22.34 -39.53 19.77
CA ASN A 525 22.65 -38.46 18.82
C ASN A 525 21.59 -38.43 17.71
N ASN A 526 21.16 -37.23 17.34
CA ASN A 526 20.16 -36.99 16.32
C ASN A 526 20.83 -36.51 15.03
N PHE A 527 20.51 -37.15 13.90
CA PHE A 527 21.01 -36.74 12.60
C PHE A 527 20.09 -35.64 12.06
N CYS A 528 20.63 -34.44 11.86
CA CYS A 528 19.84 -33.26 11.52
C CYS A 528 19.78 -33.05 10.00
N THR A 529 20.94 -33.01 9.34
CA THR A 529 21.01 -32.63 7.92
C THR A 529 22.21 -33.26 7.22
N VAL A 530 22.15 -33.31 5.89
CA VAL A 530 23.28 -33.58 5.01
C VAL A 530 23.19 -32.68 3.79
N TYR A 531 24.32 -32.12 3.39
CA TYR A 531 24.40 -31.21 2.25
C TYR A 531 25.75 -31.32 1.54
N PRO A 532 25.81 -31.04 0.23
CA PRO A 532 27.08 -31.01 -0.49
C PRO A 532 27.94 -29.85 -0.01
N PHE A 533 29.26 -30.04 0.04
CA PHE A 533 30.20 -29.08 0.58
C PHE A 533 31.42 -28.91 -0.32
N TRP A 534 31.82 -27.65 -0.51
CA TRP A 534 33.03 -27.25 -1.23
C TRP A 534 33.84 -26.30 -0.37
N SER A 535 35.06 -26.69 -0.01
CA SER A 535 35.91 -25.91 0.91
C SER A 535 36.64 -24.75 0.23
N ASP A 536 37.02 -24.89 -1.05
CA ASP A 536 37.91 -23.96 -1.75
C ASP A 536 37.11 -22.85 -2.47
N GLY A 537 36.50 -21.97 -1.68
CA GLY A 537 35.73 -20.81 -2.14
C GLY A 537 36.56 -19.53 -2.19
N ALA A 538 35.94 -18.47 -2.70
CA ALA A 538 36.54 -17.14 -2.75
C ALA A 538 36.49 -16.48 -1.36
N ALA A 539 37.61 -15.93 -0.92
CA ALA A 539 37.69 -15.20 0.34
C ALA A 539 37.14 -13.78 0.18
N HIS A 540 36.13 -13.43 0.99
CA HIS A 540 35.52 -12.11 1.03
C HIS A 540 35.55 -11.53 2.43
N ARG A 541 35.97 -10.27 2.54
CA ARG A 541 35.83 -9.50 3.76
C ARG A 541 34.43 -8.91 3.84
N LEU A 542 33.65 -9.35 4.82
CA LEU A 542 32.26 -8.93 5.00
C LEU A 542 32.01 -8.49 6.44
N THR A 543 31.16 -7.48 6.61
CA THR A 543 30.68 -7.07 7.93
C THR A 543 29.46 -7.91 8.29
N LEU A 544 29.52 -8.68 9.38
CA LEU A 544 28.39 -9.50 9.82
C LEU A 544 27.21 -8.62 10.23
N ASP A 545 26.02 -8.84 9.68
CA ASP A 545 24.80 -8.17 10.15
C ASP A 545 23.97 -9.07 11.08
N SER A 546 23.67 -10.30 10.68
CA SER A 546 22.87 -11.20 11.52
C SER A 546 23.12 -12.67 11.22
N VAL A 547 22.77 -13.52 12.20
CA VAL A 547 22.83 -14.97 12.10
C VAL A 547 21.44 -15.53 12.40
N LEU A 548 20.82 -16.17 11.41
CA LEU A 548 19.51 -16.81 11.54
C LEU A 548 19.71 -18.30 11.84
N ILE A 549 19.37 -18.72 13.05
CA ILE A 549 19.49 -20.09 13.53
C ILE A 549 18.20 -20.84 13.18
N TRP A 550 18.35 -21.98 12.48
CA TRP A 550 17.24 -22.87 12.13
C TRP A 550 16.76 -23.70 13.33
N GLU A 551 15.62 -24.38 13.18
CA GLU A 551 14.96 -25.17 14.24
C GLU A 551 15.92 -26.14 14.96
N SER A 552 16.83 -26.77 14.21
CA SER A 552 17.78 -27.77 14.74
C SER A 552 18.82 -27.18 15.70
N GLY A 553 19.04 -25.86 15.67
CA GLY A 553 20.08 -25.17 16.46
C GLY A 553 21.51 -25.48 16.04
N VAL A 554 21.71 -26.31 15.02
CA VAL A 554 23.02 -26.74 14.49
C VAL A 554 23.29 -26.24 13.06
N GLU A 555 22.32 -25.54 12.48
CA GLU A 555 22.38 -24.91 11.16
C GLU A 555 22.05 -23.42 11.31
N ALA A 556 22.65 -22.61 10.45
CA ALA A 556 22.34 -21.19 10.38
C ALA A 556 22.65 -20.61 9.01
N GLN A 557 21.91 -19.57 8.66
CA GLN A 557 22.22 -18.67 7.55
C GLN A 557 22.84 -17.40 8.12
N ILE A 558 23.88 -16.91 7.44
CA ILE A 558 24.57 -15.68 7.79
C ILE A 558 24.23 -14.61 6.77
N THR A 559 23.75 -13.48 7.26
CA THR A 559 23.57 -12.26 6.48
C THR A 559 24.73 -11.31 6.79
N ALA A 560 25.45 -10.90 5.76
CA ALA A 560 26.61 -10.03 5.88
C ALA A 560 26.62 -8.95 4.79
N LEU A 561 27.40 -7.90 5.03
CA LEU A 561 27.47 -6.71 4.19
C LEU A 561 28.80 -6.63 3.44
N PHE A 562 28.72 -6.33 2.16
CA PHE A 562 29.82 -5.95 1.27
C PHE A 562 29.66 -4.47 0.87
N GLY A 563 30.14 -3.54 1.70
CA GLY A 563 29.79 -2.14 1.56
C GLY A 563 28.31 -1.90 1.92
N GLU A 564 27.52 -1.38 0.99
CA GLU A 564 26.05 -1.21 1.17
C GLU A 564 25.25 -2.43 0.70
N ALA A 565 25.93 -3.41 0.10
CA ALA A 565 25.34 -4.61 -0.42
C ALA A 565 25.12 -5.67 0.65
N GLU A 566 23.94 -6.27 0.70
CA GLU A 566 23.68 -7.46 1.52
C GLU A 566 23.90 -8.75 0.71
N VAL A 567 24.45 -9.77 1.38
CA VAL A 567 24.54 -11.16 0.90
C VAL A 567 24.23 -12.11 2.06
N THR A 568 23.44 -13.15 1.78
CA THR A 568 23.10 -14.21 2.74
C THR A 568 23.62 -15.54 2.24
N PHE A 569 24.21 -16.35 3.10
CA PHE A 569 24.75 -17.67 2.74
C PHE A 569 24.54 -18.70 3.84
N PHE A 570 24.48 -19.98 3.45
CA PHE A 570 24.46 -21.09 4.38
C PHE A 570 25.83 -21.27 5.04
N ASP A 571 25.92 -21.21 6.37
CA ASP A 571 27.20 -21.48 7.06
C ASP A 571 27.44 -22.98 7.23
N ALA A 572 28.23 -23.53 6.30
CA ALA A 572 28.56 -24.95 6.22
C ALA A 572 29.35 -25.47 7.44
N LEU A 573 29.90 -24.59 8.29
CA LEU A 573 30.65 -24.97 9.49
C LEU A 573 30.18 -24.21 10.74
N TYR A 574 28.91 -23.80 10.77
CA TYR A 574 28.29 -22.99 11.82
C TYR A 574 28.61 -23.46 13.24
N LEU A 575 28.49 -24.76 13.53
CA LEU A 575 28.72 -25.31 14.87
C LEU A 575 30.12 -24.99 15.42
N HIS A 576 31.11 -24.92 14.55
CA HIS A 576 32.50 -24.66 14.92
C HIS A 576 32.79 -23.18 15.11
N ASN A 577 32.08 -22.32 14.38
CA ASN A 577 32.42 -20.91 14.25
C ASN A 577 31.47 -19.98 15.03
N ARG A 578 30.29 -20.45 15.43
CA ARG A 578 29.22 -19.65 16.06
C ARG A 578 29.64 -18.81 17.27
N SER A 579 30.65 -19.20 18.03
CA SER A 579 31.12 -18.40 19.18
C SER A 579 31.99 -17.19 18.79
N PHE A 580 32.31 -17.03 17.51
CA PHE A 580 33.08 -15.89 16.98
C PHE A 580 32.21 -14.81 16.37
N TYR A 581 30.98 -15.13 15.97
CA TYR A 581 30.09 -14.20 15.29
C TYR A 581 29.53 -13.17 16.27
N GLU A 582 29.71 -11.91 15.89
CA GLU A 582 29.22 -10.73 16.59
C GLU A 582 28.88 -9.68 15.53
N ARG A 583 27.63 -9.20 15.58
CA ARG A 583 27.11 -8.21 14.63
C ARG A 583 27.99 -6.96 14.59
N GLY A 584 28.24 -6.46 13.38
CA GLY A 584 29.01 -5.26 13.10
C GLY A 584 30.52 -5.47 13.03
N ASN A 585 31.02 -6.69 13.29
CA ASN A 585 32.43 -7.03 13.09
C ASN A 585 32.70 -7.50 11.65
N ASP A 586 33.92 -7.27 11.19
CA ASP A 586 34.41 -7.74 9.90
C ASP A 586 35.02 -9.14 10.02
N TYR A 587 34.68 -10.01 9.08
CA TYR A 587 35.19 -11.38 8.98
C TYR A 587 35.63 -11.66 7.56
N GLU A 588 36.60 -12.55 7.40
CA GLU A 588 36.94 -13.17 6.12
C GLU A 588 36.16 -14.49 6.00
N PHE A 589 35.20 -14.52 5.08
CA PHE A 589 34.41 -15.69 4.76
C PHE A 589 34.89 -16.31 3.44
N SER A 590 35.02 -17.64 3.42
CA SER A 590 35.13 -18.40 2.17
C SER A 590 33.73 -18.60 1.63
N LEU A 591 33.42 -18.11 0.43
CA LEU A 591 32.12 -18.26 -0.22
C LEU A 591 32.25 -19.06 -1.51
N ALA A 592 31.34 -20.01 -1.70
CA ALA A 592 31.24 -20.79 -2.92
C ALA A 592 29.77 -21.00 -3.31
N GLY A 593 29.45 -20.80 -4.59
CA GLY A 593 28.13 -21.13 -5.13
C GLY A 593 28.12 -22.53 -5.71
N ILE A 594 27.20 -23.40 -5.33
CA ILE A 594 26.94 -24.65 -6.06
C ILE A 594 25.81 -24.38 -7.06
N ALA A 595 26.10 -24.45 -8.36
CA ALA A 595 25.10 -24.18 -9.38
C ALA A 595 24.07 -25.32 -9.47
N TYR A 596 22.78 -24.96 -9.34
CA TYR A 596 21.66 -25.83 -9.73
C TYR A 596 21.61 -26.01 -11.24
N SER A 597 21.86 -24.90 -11.93
CA SER A 597 21.92 -24.81 -13.38
C SER A 597 22.88 -23.68 -13.74
N ALA A 598 23.63 -23.86 -14.82
CA ALA A 598 24.45 -22.80 -15.40
C ALA A 598 24.53 -23.00 -16.90
N GLN A 599 24.52 -21.89 -17.64
CA GLN A 599 24.61 -21.89 -19.09
C GLN A 599 25.41 -20.67 -19.58
N PRO A 600 25.92 -20.71 -20.83
CA PRO A 600 26.29 -19.49 -21.53
C PRO A 600 25.16 -18.46 -21.47
N ALA A 601 25.46 -17.24 -21.04
CA ALA A 601 24.45 -16.19 -21.07
C ALA A 601 24.17 -15.81 -22.52
N ASP A 602 22.89 -15.67 -22.88
CA ASP A 602 22.54 -15.24 -24.21
C ASP A 602 22.96 -13.78 -24.43
N ASP A 603 23.84 -13.57 -25.42
CA ASP A 603 24.30 -12.25 -25.88
C ASP A 603 23.22 -11.50 -26.69
N LEU A 604 22.09 -12.15 -26.98
CA LEU A 604 21.12 -11.70 -27.99
C LEU A 604 20.04 -10.74 -27.49
N GLU A 605 19.92 -10.54 -26.18
CA GLU A 605 18.88 -9.67 -25.63
C GLU A 605 19.44 -8.30 -25.25
N ASP A 606 19.71 -7.51 -26.28
CA ASP A 606 19.67 -6.05 -26.20
C ASP A 606 18.27 -5.68 -25.65
N ILE A 607 18.16 -5.41 -24.34
CA ILE A 607 16.86 -5.12 -23.72
C ILE A 607 16.41 -3.77 -24.26
N PRO A 608 15.29 -3.70 -25.01
CA PRO A 608 14.79 -2.43 -25.49
C PRO A 608 14.37 -1.59 -24.28
N TYR A 609 15.06 -0.48 -24.07
CA TYR A 609 14.73 0.47 -23.02
C TYR A 609 14.03 1.66 -23.65
N THR A 610 12.75 1.81 -23.32
CA THR A 610 11.98 2.99 -23.66
C THR A 610 11.84 3.82 -22.38
N PRO A 611 12.60 4.92 -22.22
CA PRO A 611 12.47 5.77 -21.05
C PRO A 611 11.04 6.32 -20.96
N ASN A 612 10.49 6.35 -19.75
CA ASN A 612 9.15 6.89 -19.54
C ASN A 612 9.15 8.40 -19.86
N PRO A 613 8.19 8.92 -20.66
CA PRO A 613 8.12 10.34 -20.99
C PRO A 613 8.08 11.26 -19.77
N ASP A 614 7.45 10.83 -18.68
CA ASP A 614 7.37 11.61 -17.44
C ASP A 614 8.73 11.69 -16.73
N GLN A 615 9.50 10.61 -16.74
CA GLN A 615 10.86 10.61 -16.19
C GLN A 615 11.76 11.60 -16.93
N ILE A 616 11.71 11.60 -18.27
CA ILE A 616 12.48 12.55 -19.10
C ILE A 616 12.05 14.00 -18.80
N ALA A 617 10.74 14.23 -18.71
CA ALA A 617 10.19 15.56 -18.45
C ALA A 617 10.60 16.07 -17.05
N TRP A 618 10.54 15.20 -16.05
CA TRP A 618 10.98 15.51 -14.69
C TRP A 618 12.48 15.84 -14.61
N GLU A 619 13.33 15.04 -15.22
CA GLU A 619 14.78 15.28 -15.23
C GLU A 619 15.15 16.60 -15.92
N LYS A 620 14.47 16.94 -17.01
CA LYS A 620 14.62 18.25 -17.66
C LYS A 620 14.19 19.39 -16.74
N GLU A 621 13.10 19.21 -16.00
CA GLU A 621 12.64 20.18 -15.02
C GLU A 621 13.66 20.35 -13.88
N LEU A 622 14.25 19.26 -13.38
CA LEU A 622 15.32 19.30 -12.38
C LEU A 622 16.57 20.00 -12.89
N ALA A 623 17.05 19.66 -14.09
CA ALA A 623 18.20 20.32 -14.71
C ALA A 623 17.96 21.83 -14.84
N ARG A 624 16.74 22.22 -15.26
CA ARG A 624 16.33 23.63 -15.33
C ARG A 624 16.31 24.31 -13.96
N MET A 625 15.80 23.65 -12.92
CA MET A 625 15.80 24.16 -11.55
C MET A 625 17.22 24.35 -11.00
N ARG A 626 18.15 23.45 -11.34
CA ARG A 626 19.56 23.48 -10.91
C ARG A 626 20.45 24.37 -11.78
N GLY A 627 19.96 24.81 -12.95
CA GLY A 627 20.75 25.56 -13.92
C GLY A 627 21.80 24.71 -14.65
N GLU A 628 21.54 23.40 -14.76
CA GLU A 628 22.36 22.41 -15.45
C GLU A 628 21.95 22.30 -16.92
N GLU A 629 22.81 21.71 -17.76
CA GLU A 629 22.44 21.41 -19.16
C GLU A 629 21.35 20.32 -19.21
N GLU A 630 20.46 20.38 -20.19
CA GLU A 630 19.43 19.35 -20.35
C GLU A 630 20.08 17.96 -20.54
N PRO A 631 19.49 16.90 -19.94
CA PRO A 631 19.97 15.54 -20.14
C PRO A 631 20.05 15.19 -21.62
N GLY A 632 21.15 14.54 -22.02
CA GLY A 632 21.35 14.07 -23.39
C GLY A 632 20.39 12.94 -23.80
N GLU A 633 20.52 12.49 -25.06
CA GLU A 633 19.74 11.34 -25.55
C GLU A 633 20.01 10.09 -24.71
N ARG A 634 18.94 9.48 -24.21
CA ARG A 634 18.99 8.24 -23.43
C ARG A 634 19.34 7.07 -24.35
N PRO A 635 20.07 6.05 -23.84
CA PRO A 635 20.25 4.82 -24.59
C PRO A 635 18.87 4.20 -24.86
N THR A 636 18.66 3.63 -26.04
CA THR A 636 17.41 2.91 -26.38
C THR A 636 17.48 1.43 -26.04
N THR A 637 18.62 1.00 -25.50
CA THR A 637 18.99 -0.40 -25.37
C THR A 637 19.92 -0.56 -24.19
N ILE A 638 19.61 -1.51 -23.31
CA ILE A 638 20.48 -1.94 -22.22
C ILE A 638 21.21 -3.19 -22.70
N ARG A 639 22.54 -3.16 -22.68
CA ARG A 639 23.38 -4.31 -22.99
C ARG A 639 23.64 -5.08 -21.71
N MET A 640 23.31 -6.36 -21.73
CA MET A 640 23.55 -7.27 -20.60
C MET A 640 24.95 -7.89 -20.61
N GLN A 641 25.75 -7.58 -21.64
CA GLN A 641 27.13 -8.07 -21.74
C GLN A 641 28.02 -7.42 -20.66
N GLY A 642 28.73 -8.24 -19.89
CA GLY A 642 29.51 -7.84 -18.74
C GLY A 642 28.68 -7.50 -17.50
N ALA A 643 27.36 -7.71 -17.52
CA ALA A 643 26.50 -7.50 -16.35
C ALA A 643 26.94 -8.40 -15.20
N ALA A 644 26.96 -7.87 -13.98
CA ALA A 644 27.29 -8.60 -12.77
C ALA A 644 26.07 -8.52 -11.83
N LEU A 645 25.33 -9.62 -11.76
CA LEU A 645 24.03 -9.71 -11.11
C LEU A 645 24.03 -10.90 -10.14
N LEU A 646 23.49 -10.66 -8.94
CA LEU A 646 23.22 -11.66 -7.92
C LEU A 646 21.90 -11.28 -7.25
N PHE A 647 20.83 -12.01 -7.55
CA PHE A 647 19.49 -11.75 -7.06
C PHE A 647 18.95 -12.93 -6.29
N GLY A 648 18.40 -12.69 -5.10
CA GLY A 648 17.66 -13.71 -4.37
C GLY A 648 16.45 -14.17 -5.19
N ILE A 649 16.17 -15.47 -5.17
CA ILE A 649 15.05 -16.03 -5.91
C ILE A 649 13.78 -15.91 -5.04
N PRO A 650 12.71 -15.24 -5.51
CA PRO A 650 11.46 -15.16 -4.74
C PRO A 650 10.92 -16.55 -4.41
N ASP A 651 10.39 -16.69 -3.19
CA ASP A 651 9.82 -17.95 -2.65
C ASP A 651 10.82 -19.11 -2.48
N TRP A 652 12.12 -18.86 -2.60
CA TRP A 652 13.19 -19.84 -2.32
C TRP A 652 13.91 -19.48 -1.00
N ASP A 653 14.88 -20.30 -0.58
CA ASP A 653 15.67 -20.02 0.62
C ASP A 653 16.58 -18.79 0.40
N LYS A 654 16.92 -18.09 1.50
CA LYS A 654 17.62 -16.78 1.45
C LYS A 654 19.03 -16.83 0.88
N ASP A 655 19.61 -18.01 0.83
CA ASP A 655 20.92 -18.34 0.30
C ASP A 655 20.86 -18.90 -1.14
N ASP A 656 19.68 -18.92 -1.76
CA ASP A 656 19.49 -19.27 -3.17
C ASP A 656 19.45 -18.01 -4.05
N TYR A 657 20.27 -18.03 -5.10
CA TYR A 657 20.46 -16.88 -5.98
C TYR A 657 20.33 -17.26 -7.45
N SER A 658 19.73 -16.36 -8.23
CA SER A 658 20.00 -16.27 -9.66
C SER A 658 21.22 -15.37 -9.87
N PHE A 659 22.11 -15.78 -10.78
CA PHE A 659 23.33 -15.04 -11.07
C PHE A 659 23.52 -14.83 -12.57
N ARG A 660 24.22 -13.75 -12.92
CA ARG A 660 24.81 -13.53 -14.23
C ARG A 660 26.13 -12.79 -14.06
N GLY A 661 27.17 -13.18 -14.79
CA GLY A 661 28.46 -12.53 -14.65
C GLY A 661 29.49 -12.93 -15.70
N PRO A 662 30.47 -12.06 -15.98
CA PRO A 662 31.62 -12.42 -16.78
C PRO A 662 32.55 -13.36 -16.01
N VAL A 663 33.03 -14.39 -16.71
CA VAL A 663 33.98 -15.36 -16.19
C VAL A 663 35.39 -14.79 -16.19
N LYS A 664 36.05 -14.79 -15.03
CA LYS A 664 37.45 -14.36 -14.86
C LYS A 664 38.44 -15.52 -14.89
N GLN A 665 38.03 -16.67 -14.36
CA GLN A 665 38.89 -17.85 -14.26
C GLN A 665 38.06 -19.12 -14.35
N VAL A 666 38.60 -20.14 -15.00
CA VAL A 666 38.02 -21.48 -15.06
C VAL A 666 39.06 -22.49 -14.60
N SER A 667 38.68 -23.37 -13.68
CA SER A 667 39.46 -24.53 -13.26
C SER A 667 38.59 -25.78 -13.31
N THR A 668 39.20 -26.96 -13.54
CA THR A 668 38.47 -28.23 -13.62
C THR A 668 38.66 -29.04 -12.34
N PHE A 669 37.62 -29.75 -11.91
CA PHE A 669 37.72 -30.76 -10.85
C PHE A 669 37.23 -32.12 -11.35
N THR A 670 37.61 -33.16 -10.61
CA THR A 670 37.17 -34.54 -10.86
C THR A 670 36.63 -35.16 -9.59
N ASP A 671 35.59 -36.00 -9.72
CA ASP A 671 35.01 -36.82 -8.66
C ASP A 671 34.52 -36.03 -7.42
N PHE A 672 33.74 -34.98 -7.64
CA PHE A 672 32.94 -34.38 -6.58
C PHE A 672 31.61 -35.15 -6.48
N LEU A 673 31.55 -36.06 -5.50
CA LEU A 673 30.39 -36.95 -5.29
C LEU A 673 30.03 -37.80 -6.52
N GLY A 674 31.01 -38.13 -7.36
CA GLY A 674 30.83 -38.87 -8.62
C GLY A 674 30.61 -37.99 -9.85
N GLN A 675 30.64 -36.67 -9.73
CA GLN A 675 30.58 -35.73 -10.85
C GLN A 675 31.95 -35.08 -11.13
N ASP A 676 32.25 -34.90 -12.41
CA ASP A 676 33.31 -34.01 -12.87
C ASP A 676 32.72 -32.63 -13.19
N GLY A 677 33.54 -31.58 -13.26
CA GLY A 677 33.03 -30.25 -13.56
C GLY A 677 34.07 -29.14 -13.52
N TRP A 678 33.58 -27.92 -13.29
CA TRP A 678 34.36 -26.69 -13.30
C TRP A 678 34.11 -25.84 -12.05
N VAL A 679 35.15 -25.17 -11.57
CA VAL A 679 35.00 -24.00 -10.68
C VAL A 679 35.28 -22.77 -11.52
N VAL A 680 34.30 -21.89 -11.56
CA VAL A 680 34.28 -20.70 -12.40
C VAL A 680 34.22 -19.46 -11.52
N LYS A 681 35.31 -18.67 -11.49
CA LYS A 681 35.34 -17.38 -10.80
C LYS A 681 34.59 -16.36 -11.65
N THR A 682 33.50 -15.82 -11.10
CA THR A 682 32.55 -14.99 -11.84
C THR A 682 32.26 -13.71 -11.06
N THR A 683 32.31 -12.56 -11.73
CA THR A 683 31.93 -11.29 -11.10
C THR A 683 30.42 -11.17 -11.05
N VAL A 684 29.84 -11.22 -9.86
CA VAL A 684 28.38 -11.21 -9.66
C VAL A 684 27.86 -9.92 -9.02
N ARG A 685 28.76 -9.04 -8.56
CA ARG A 685 28.39 -7.69 -8.11
C ARG A 685 29.55 -6.70 -8.26
N ARG A 686 29.22 -5.41 -8.35
CA ARG A 686 30.17 -4.28 -8.31
C ARG A 686 29.68 -3.25 -7.31
N GLN A 687 30.57 -2.73 -6.47
CA GLN A 687 30.19 -1.80 -5.40
C GLN A 687 29.94 -0.38 -5.93
N SER A 688 30.76 0.10 -6.88
CA SER A 688 30.56 1.41 -7.50
C SER A 688 31.19 1.51 -8.89
N ASP A 689 30.70 2.46 -9.69
CA ASP A 689 31.25 2.79 -11.01
C ASP A 689 32.58 3.59 -10.92
N HIS A 690 32.91 4.13 -9.75
CA HIS A 690 34.05 5.03 -9.54
C HIS A 690 35.27 4.34 -8.91
N ASP A 691 35.03 3.29 -8.13
CA ASP A 691 36.02 2.41 -7.51
C ASP A 691 35.44 0.98 -7.51
N PRO A 692 35.74 0.16 -8.54
CA PRO A 692 35.08 -1.12 -8.73
C PRO A 692 35.74 -2.17 -7.84
N GLU A 693 35.41 -2.17 -6.55
CA GLU A 693 35.56 -3.39 -5.77
C GLU A 693 34.55 -4.40 -6.32
N GLU A 694 35.09 -5.44 -6.99
CA GLU A 694 34.30 -6.48 -7.64
C GLU A 694 34.09 -7.64 -6.68
N PHE A 695 32.83 -8.06 -6.58
CA PHE A 695 32.47 -9.24 -5.80
C PHE A 695 32.53 -10.48 -6.72
N ASP A 696 33.66 -11.17 -6.65
CA ASP A 696 33.94 -12.37 -7.45
C ASP A 696 33.60 -13.64 -6.69
N LEU A 697 32.59 -14.38 -7.15
CA LEU A 697 32.19 -15.64 -6.55
C LEU A 697 32.81 -16.83 -7.29
N ASP A 698 33.31 -17.82 -6.54
CA ASP A 698 33.70 -19.11 -7.10
C ASP A 698 32.46 -20.01 -7.21
N ILE A 699 32.04 -20.31 -8.45
CA ILE A 699 30.84 -21.08 -8.74
C ILE A 699 31.25 -22.48 -9.20
N VAL A 700 30.83 -23.49 -8.45
CA VAL A 700 31.03 -24.91 -8.73
C VAL A 700 29.90 -25.39 -9.65
N ILE A 701 30.26 -25.80 -10.86
CA ILE A 701 29.35 -26.25 -11.91
C ILE A 701 29.70 -27.70 -12.25
N THR A 702 28.82 -28.64 -11.91
CA THR A 702 28.98 -30.05 -12.32
C THR A 702 28.65 -30.20 -13.80
N ALA A 703 29.16 -31.27 -14.42
CA ALA A 703 28.81 -31.62 -15.80
C ALA A 703 27.30 -31.83 -16.00
N LEU A 704 26.58 -32.21 -14.94
CA LEU A 704 25.12 -32.38 -14.96
C LEU A 704 24.37 -31.04 -14.93
N ALA A 705 24.91 -30.03 -14.24
CA ALA A 705 24.29 -28.70 -14.09
C ALA A 705 24.62 -27.74 -15.25
N TRP A 706 25.60 -28.06 -16.10
CA TRP A 706 26.01 -27.22 -17.22
C TRP A 706 25.20 -27.50 -18.50
N ASP A 707 24.48 -26.49 -18.99
CA ASP A 707 23.72 -26.54 -20.25
C ASP A 707 24.41 -25.73 -21.37
N GLY A 708 25.73 -25.92 -21.52
CA GLY A 708 26.50 -25.34 -22.61
C GLY A 708 27.05 -26.40 -23.56
N ALA A 709 27.00 -26.11 -24.87
CA ALA A 709 27.56 -27.01 -25.89
C ALA A 709 29.09 -27.19 -25.80
N ALA A 710 29.78 -26.23 -25.17
CA ALA A 710 31.21 -26.24 -24.88
C ALA A 710 31.43 -25.93 -23.39
N PRO A 711 32.58 -26.30 -22.80
CA PRO A 711 32.96 -25.90 -21.45
C PRO A 711 32.96 -24.37 -21.27
N PRO A 712 32.76 -23.85 -20.05
CA PRO A 712 32.85 -22.42 -19.77
C PRO A 712 34.26 -21.88 -20.09
N GLU A 713 34.32 -20.67 -20.64
CA GLU A 713 35.58 -20.01 -21.06
C GLU A 713 35.78 -18.65 -20.36
N VAL A 714 37.04 -18.24 -20.18
CA VAL A 714 37.36 -16.92 -19.61
C VAL A 714 36.91 -15.80 -20.54
N GLY A 715 36.23 -14.80 -19.98
CA GLY A 715 35.64 -13.67 -20.70
C GLY A 715 34.24 -13.93 -21.26
N GLN A 716 33.73 -15.16 -21.14
CA GLN A 716 32.35 -15.49 -21.46
C GLN A 716 31.43 -14.99 -20.33
N ASP A 717 30.25 -14.50 -20.68
CA ASP A 717 29.18 -14.30 -19.69
C ASP A 717 28.45 -15.61 -19.47
N ILE A 718 28.20 -15.96 -18.20
CA ILE A 718 27.39 -17.10 -17.82
C ILE A 718 26.26 -16.66 -16.91
N GLU A 719 25.17 -17.43 -16.90
CA GLU A 719 24.03 -17.20 -16.03
C GLU A 719 23.44 -18.52 -15.52
N GLY A 720 22.65 -18.44 -14.47
CA GLY A 720 22.00 -19.60 -13.89
C GLY A 720 21.43 -19.34 -12.51
N SER A 721 21.28 -20.42 -11.75
CA SER A 721 20.90 -20.40 -10.34
C SER A 721 21.85 -21.22 -9.50
N LEU A 722 22.10 -20.78 -8.27
CA LEU A 722 23.03 -21.40 -7.34
C LEU A 722 22.52 -21.35 -5.91
N TRP A 723 23.02 -22.28 -5.12
CA TRP A 723 22.98 -22.24 -3.66
C TRP A 723 24.30 -21.69 -3.13
N LEU A 724 24.26 -20.64 -2.32
CA LEU A 724 25.44 -19.99 -1.77
C LEU A 724 25.76 -20.55 -0.38
N GLN A 725 26.90 -21.24 -0.29
CA GLN A 725 27.47 -21.68 0.98
C GLN A 725 28.69 -20.86 1.34
N GLY A 726 28.99 -20.80 2.63
CA GLY A 726 30.23 -20.22 3.11
C GLY A 726 30.62 -20.71 4.49
N TYR A 727 31.79 -20.29 4.94
CA TYR A 727 32.25 -20.51 6.31
C TYR A 727 33.33 -19.49 6.68
N LEU A 728 33.51 -19.28 7.99
CA LEU A 728 34.56 -18.41 8.52
C LEU A 728 35.96 -18.99 8.24
N GLN A 729 36.80 -18.26 7.49
CA GLN A 729 38.23 -18.55 7.39
C GLN A 729 38.99 -17.96 8.57
N GLU A 730 38.87 -16.65 8.76
CA GLU A 730 39.44 -15.95 9.90
C GLU A 730 38.68 -14.65 10.21
N PRO A 731 38.62 -14.23 11.49
CA PRO A 731 38.18 -12.88 11.82
C PRO A 731 39.23 -11.89 11.31
N CYS A 732 38.82 -10.90 10.52
CA CYS A 732 39.70 -9.83 10.05
C CYS A 732 40.19 -9.04 11.27
N LYS A 733 41.40 -9.37 11.78
CA LYS A 733 42.04 -8.83 12.99
C LYS A 733 41.07 -8.02 13.85
N MET A 734 40.45 -8.68 14.83
CA MET A 734 39.72 -7.99 15.90
C MET A 734 40.48 -6.73 16.25
N ASN A 735 39.79 -5.59 16.28
CA ASN A 735 40.33 -4.42 16.95
C ASN A 735 40.95 -4.92 18.26
N ASN A 736 42.28 -4.78 18.39
CA ASN A 736 43.07 -5.26 19.54
C ASN A 736 42.60 -4.63 20.88
N THR A 737 41.52 -3.86 20.86
CA THR A 737 40.67 -3.49 21.98
C THR A 737 40.24 -4.70 22.83
N VAL A 738 39.91 -5.87 22.24
CA VAL A 738 39.37 -6.99 23.04
C VAL A 738 40.45 -7.79 23.78
N GLN A 739 41.66 -7.94 23.23
CA GLN A 739 42.79 -8.51 24.00
C GLN A 739 43.27 -7.58 25.12
N ALA A 740 43.10 -6.26 24.99
CA ALA A 740 43.34 -5.32 26.09
C ALA A 740 42.22 -5.36 27.17
N MET A 741 40.99 -5.72 26.79
CA MET A 741 39.85 -5.81 27.70
C MET A 741 39.91 -7.01 28.67
N HIS A 742 40.70 -8.05 28.39
CA HIS A 742 41.01 -9.09 29.38
C HIS A 742 41.91 -8.62 30.55
N THR A 743 42.36 -7.36 30.53
CA THR A 743 42.99 -6.71 31.69
C THR A 743 42.16 -5.54 32.24
N GLY A 744 40.85 -5.51 32.00
CA GLY A 744 39.85 -4.87 32.87
C GLY A 744 40.02 -3.41 33.32
N THR A 745 40.83 -2.56 32.68
CA THR A 745 41.15 -1.23 33.27
C THR A 745 41.65 -0.12 32.32
N ALA A 746 41.62 -0.26 30.98
CA ALA A 746 41.99 0.81 30.04
C ALA A 746 40.79 1.29 29.20
N SER A 747 40.75 2.57 28.81
CA SER A 747 39.68 3.10 27.95
C SER A 747 39.83 2.58 26.51
N ALA A 748 38.74 2.49 25.76
CA ALA A 748 38.81 2.16 24.33
C ALA A 748 39.69 3.17 23.56
N PRO A 749 40.48 2.74 22.55
CA PRO A 749 41.21 3.63 21.66
C PRO A 749 40.25 4.54 20.91
N VAL A 750 40.52 5.83 20.97
CA VAL A 750 39.81 6.86 20.20
C VAL A 750 40.74 7.44 19.14
N LYS A 751 40.18 7.84 18.00
CA LYS A 751 40.92 8.64 17.02
C LYS A 751 41.24 10.00 17.66
N ILE A 752 42.48 10.45 17.54
CA ILE A 752 42.95 11.76 18.04
C ILE A 752 43.12 12.74 16.90
N ILE A 753 43.77 12.30 15.81
CA ILE A 753 43.89 13.07 14.56
C ILE A 753 43.77 12.10 13.39
N ASP A 754 43.02 12.49 12.37
CA ASP A 754 42.92 11.79 11.10
C ASP A 754 43.23 12.73 9.94
N ILE A 755 44.20 12.36 9.10
CA ILE A 755 44.77 13.21 8.05
C ILE A 755 44.91 12.39 6.77
N VAL A 756 44.55 12.99 5.64
CA VAL A 756 44.63 12.36 4.32
C VAL A 756 45.55 13.17 3.40
N ALA A 757 46.21 12.47 2.49
CA ALA A 757 47.03 13.00 1.41
C ALA A 757 46.81 12.14 0.15
N GLU A 758 47.32 12.60 -1.01
CA GLU A 758 47.17 11.88 -2.29
C GLU A 758 47.71 10.43 -2.25
N GLY A 759 48.72 10.16 -1.41
CA GLY A 759 49.33 8.84 -1.26
C GLY A 759 48.73 7.96 -0.15
N GLY A 760 47.67 8.40 0.52
CA GLY A 760 47.02 7.62 1.58
C GLY A 760 46.65 8.43 2.82
N ARG A 761 46.58 7.73 3.96
CA ARG A 761 45.99 8.24 5.20
C ARG A 761 46.90 8.01 6.39
N MET A 762 46.92 8.97 7.32
CA MET A 762 47.61 8.84 8.60
C MET A 762 46.63 9.12 9.75
N THR A 763 46.51 8.17 10.67
CA THR A 763 45.66 8.29 11.85
C THR A 763 46.49 8.16 13.13
N LEU A 764 46.35 9.11 14.05
CA LEU A 764 46.85 9.02 15.41
C LEU A 764 45.72 8.54 16.33
N PHE A 765 45.89 7.38 16.94
CA PHE A 765 44.99 6.86 17.97
C PHE A 765 45.52 7.18 19.36
N GLY A 766 44.61 7.25 20.35
CA GLY A 766 44.98 7.38 21.74
C GLY A 766 43.98 6.70 22.68
N TRP A 767 44.47 6.27 23.84
CA TRP A 767 43.65 5.72 24.93
C TRP A 767 44.23 6.12 26.29
N LYS A 768 43.40 6.14 27.33
CA LYS A 768 43.83 6.36 28.71
C LYS A 768 44.10 5.03 29.41
N ASP A 769 45.23 4.94 30.10
CA ASP A 769 45.50 3.82 31.00
C ASP A 769 44.79 3.98 32.36
N GLN A 770 45.04 3.03 33.27
CA GLN A 770 44.44 2.99 34.61
C GLN A 770 44.69 4.26 35.46
N GLN A 771 45.73 5.03 35.12
CA GLN A 771 46.15 6.24 35.85
C GLN A 771 45.64 7.51 35.16
N GLY A 772 44.88 7.35 34.06
CA GLY A 772 44.39 8.43 33.23
C GLY A 772 45.45 9.02 32.30
N GLU A 773 46.62 8.37 32.16
CA GLU A 773 47.68 8.81 31.26
C GLU A 773 47.37 8.40 29.83
N TRP A 774 47.56 9.33 28.89
CA TRP A 774 47.33 9.09 27.47
C TRP A 774 48.48 8.30 26.84
N HIS A 775 48.13 7.17 26.25
CA HIS A 775 48.94 6.39 25.33
C HIS A 775 48.50 6.68 23.91
N PHE A 776 49.45 6.69 22.99
CA PHE A 776 49.23 7.00 21.58
C PHE A 776 49.86 5.95 20.69
N GLN A 777 49.29 5.79 19.50
CA GLN A 777 49.81 4.94 18.44
C GLN A 777 49.49 5.60 17.10
N GLN A 778 50.50 5.68 16.22
CA GLN A 778 50.30 6.19 14.87
C GLN A 778 50.13 5.01 13.90
N GLU A 779 49.14 5.13 13.02
CA GLU A 779 48.94 4.28 11.86
C GLU A 779 49.15 5.13 10.59
N SER A 780 49.91 4.61 9.63
CA SER A 780 49.91 5.07 8.25
C SER A 780 49.32 3.98 7.37
N ASN A 781 48.45 4.37 6.44
CA ASN A 781 47.86 3.53 5.41
C ASN A 781 48.21 4.17 4.07
N GLU A 782 49.17 3.57 3.36
CA GLU A 782 49.73 4.04 2.09
C GLU A 782 49.27 3.14 0.93
N CYS A 783 48.16 2.40 1.08
CA CYS A 783 47.69 1.49 0.03
C CYS A 783 47.45 2.20 -1.31
N ALA A 784 46.93 3.43 -1.27
CA ALA A 784 46.74 4.25 -2.47
C ALA A 784 48.07 4.58 -3.21
N LEU A 785 49.19 4.65 -2.49
CA LEU A 785 50.52 4.82 -3.08
C LEU A 785 51.06 3.52 -3.69
N ILE A 786 50.71 2.38 -3.11
CA ILE A 786 51.05 1.06 -3.64
C ILE A 786 50.33 0.84 -4.97
N ASP A 787 49.03 1.12 -5.04
CA ASP A 787 48.25 0.95 -6.28
C ASP A 787 48.74 1.83 -7.44
N MET A 788 49.30 3.01 -7.14
CA MET A 788 49.88 3.91 -8.15
C MET A 788 51.32 3.55 -8.57
N LEU A 789 52.06 2.80 -7.75
CA LEU A 789 53.47 2.46 -7.99
C LEU A 789 53.66 1.03 -8.53
N VAL A 790 52.62 0.21 -8.54
CA VAL A 790 52.63 -1.12 -9.18
C VAL A 790 52.50 -0.91 -10.70
N GLU A 791 53.64 -0.73 -11.37
CA GLU A 791 53.74 -1.07 -12.79
C GLU A 791 53.69 -2.60 -12.93
N ASP A 792 52.81 -3.08 -13.82
CA ASP A 792 52.64 -4.47 -14.27
C ASP A 792 53.72 -5.46 -13.79
N GLY A 793 53.44 -6.17 -12.68
CA GLY A 793 54.01 -7.49 -12.42
C GLY A 793 55.24 -7.62 -11.50
N GLU A 794 55.59 -6.62 -10.67
CA GLU A 794 56.57 -6.84 -9.58
C GLU A 794 55.90 -7.10 -8.22
N ASP A 795 56.08 -8.33 -7.72
CA ASP A 795 55.61 -8.82 -6.42
C ASP A 795 56.38 -8.16 -5.25
N TRP A 796 55.70 -7.28 -4.51
CA TRP A 796 56.23 -6.61 -3.33
C TRP A 796 56.09 -7.42 -2.01
N GLY A 797 55.95 -8.75 -2.08
CA GLY A 797 56.22 -9.64 -0.95
C GLY A 797 55.31 -9.42 0.27
N GLY A 798 54.01 -9.20 0.05
CA GLY A 798 53.01 -9.18 1.12
C GLY A 798 53.01 -7.94 2.03
N ALA A 799 53.56 -6.81 1.58
CA ALA A 799 53.47 -5.55 2.32
C ALA A 799 52.04 -4.98 2.26
N THR A 800 51.32 -4.97 3.38
CA THR A 800 49.89 -4.58 3.47
C THR A 800 49.60 -3.09 3.31
N GLY A 801 50.56 -2.25 2.89
CA GLY A 801 50.45 -0.77 2.84
C GLY A 801 50.19 -0.04 4.15
N ILE A 802 49.88 -0.79 5.22
CA ILE A 802 49.52 -0.25 6.54
C ILE A 802 50.65 -0.54 7.53
N ALA A 803 51.20 0.52 8.15
CA ALA A 803 52.21 0.43 9.19
C ALA A 803 51.70 1.08 10.49
N ARG A 804 51.91 0.41 11.63
CA ARG A 804 51.62 0.93 12.96
C ARG A 804 52.88 1.04 13.80
N THR A 805 53.02 2.14 14.54
CA THR A 805 54.11 2.28 15.51
C THR A 805 53.84 1.46 16.77
N GLU A 806 54.86 1.19 17.60
CA GLU A 806 54.62 0.78 18.98
C GLU A 806 53.84 1.87 19.74
N SER A 807 53.14 1.49 20.82
CA SER A 807 52.45 2.44 21.68
C SER A 807 53.43 3.23 22.54
N PHE A 808 53.10 4.48 22.84
CA PHE A 808 53.95 5.35 23.64
C PHE A 808 53.14 6.38 24.42
N THR A 809 53.71 6.90 25.51
CA THR A 809 53.10 7.97 26.31
C THR A 809 53.68 9.33 25.98
N GLY A 810 52.88 10.38 26.18
CA GLY A 810 53.29 11.78 26.04
C GLY A 810 52.99 12.40 24.67
N TRP A 811 52.33 13.56 24.69
CA TRP A 811 51.90 14.31 23.50
C TRP A 811 53.07 14.76 22.61
N ASP A 812 54.19 15.20 23.20
CA ASP A 812 55.35 15.68 22.43
C ASP A 812 55.97 14.57 21.56
N LYS A 813 55.91 13.32 22.04
CA LYS A 813 56.37 12.15 21.28
C LYS A 813 55.39 11.80 20.15
N ALA A 814 54.08 12.00 20.37
CA ALA A 814 53.06 11.84 19.34
C ALA A 814 53.27 12.84 18.20
N LEU A 815 53.52 14.10 18.55
CA LEU A 815 53.84 15.15 17.59
C LEU A 815 55.12 14.85 16.82
N THR A 816 56.15 14.33 17.47
CA THR A 816 57.42 13.97 16.80
C THR A 816 57.22 12.95 15.68
N LEU A 817 56.27 12.01 15.83
CA LEU A 817 55.94 11.05 14.79
C LEU A 817 55.15 11.69 13.65
N LEU A 818 54.20 12.57 13.96
CA LEU A 818 53.45 13.31 12.95
C LEU A 818 54.38 14.22 12.11
N TYR A 819 55.38 14.86 12.74
CA TYR A 819 56.38 15.70 12.07
C TYR A 819 57.34 14.96 11.14
N ARG A 820 57.27 13.62 11.06
CA ARG A 820 57.91 12.88 9.96
C ARG A 820 57.29 13.22 8.60
N TRP A 821 56.09 13.80 8.62
CA TRP A 821 55.33 14.26 7.48
C TRP A 821 55.01 15.76 7.66
N PRO A 822 54.80 16.52 6.59
CA PRO A 822 54.33 17.92 6.66
C PRO A 822 52.83 17.97 7.04
N TRP A 823 52.44 17.24 8.08
CA TRP A 823 51.06 16.97 8.46
C TRP A 823 50.16 18.21 8.63
N PRO A 824 50.64 19.40 9.07
CA PRO A 824 49.79 20.59 9.15
C PRO A 824 49.39 21.13 7.77
N ALA A 825 50.14 20.80 6.71
CA ALA A 825 49.83 21.17 5.33
C ALA A 825 48.96 20.12 4.61
N LEU A 826 48.70 18.97 5.23
CA LEU A 826 47.87 17.90 4.69
C LEU A 826 46.38 18.10 5.04
N TYR A 827 45.51 17.26 4.49
CA TYR A 827 44.05 17.43 4.61
C TYR A 827 43.52 16.84 5.93
N PRO A 828 43.08 17.65 6.91
CA PRO A 828 42.47 17.13 8.14
C PRO A 828 41.06 16.60 7.88
N ARG A 829 40.76 15.40 8.38
CA ARG A 829 39.40 14.83 8.39
C ARG A 829 38.76 14.85 9.76
N TYR A 830 39.57 14.69 10.81
CA TYR A 830 39.06 14.63 12.18
C TYR A 830 40.11 15.06 13.19
N VAL A 831 39.67 15.76 14.24
CA VAL A 831 40.46 16.04 15.44
C VAL A 831 39.59 15.81 16.67
N HIS A 832 40.13 15.07 17.65
CA HIS A 832 39.42 14.81 18.89
C HIS A 832 39.27 16.08 19.74
N PRO A 833 38.09 16.36 20.33
CA PRO A 833 37.83 17.61 21.06
C PRO A 833 38.83 17.93 22.18
N GLU A 834 39.30 16.92 22.95
CA GLU A 834 40.28 17.11 24.04
C GLU A 834 41.66 17.58 23.52
N PHE A 835 41.95 17.40 22.22
CA PHE A 835 43.22 17.74 21.59
C PHE A 835 43.11 18.90 20.59
N ALA A 836 41.91 19.39 20.30
CA ALA A 836 41.66 20.46 19.32
C ALA A 836 42.54 21.69 19.56
N ASP A 837 42.60 22.21 20.80
CA ASP A 837 43.44 23.37 21.14
C ASP A 837 44.93 23.10 20.94
N ARG A 838 45.40 21.89 21.27
CA ARG A 838 46.80 21.49 21.16
C ARG A 838 47.22 21.33 19.69
N VAL A 839 46.35 20.71 18.89
CA VAL A 839 46.54 20.56 17.45
C VAL A 839 46.56 21.94 16.78
N MET A 840 45.63 22.82 17.14
CA MET A 840 45.56 24.17 16.60
C MET A 840 46.79 25.03 16.93
N GLN A 841 47.37 24.87 18.12
CA GLN A 841 48.61 25.54 18.50
C GLN A 841 49.79 25.11 17.61
N GLU A 842 49.90 23.81 17.29
CA GLU A 842 50.96 23.29 16.42
C GLU A 842 50.75 23.68 14.95
N VAL A 843 49.49 23.67 14.46
CA VAL A 843 49.17 24.18 13.11
C VAL A 843 49.55 25.65 12.97
N LYS A 844 49.21 26.50 13.95
CA LYS A 844 49.58 27.94 13.96
C LYS A 844 51.09 28.16 14.05
N ARG A 845 51.82 27.25 14.70
CA ARG A 845 53.27 27.26 14.74
C ARG A 845 53.88 26.92 13.38
N ALA A 846 53.31 25.92 12.69
CA ALA A 846 53.77 25.45 11.38
C ALA A 846 53.55 26.45 10.24
N VAL A 847 52.60 27.38 10.35
CA VAL A 847 52.40 28.48 9.37
C VAL A 847 53.66 29.34 9.19
N ASN A 848 54.47 29.46 10.25
CA ASN A 848 55.72 30.24 10.23
C ASN A 848 56.96 29.38 9.92
N ASP A 849 56.79 28.13 9.53
CA ASP A 849 57.86 27.22 9.12
C ASP A 849 58.29 27.54 7.67
N GLU A 850 59.60 27.72 7.45
CA GLU A 850 60.15 28.11 6.15
C GLU A 850 60.02 27.02 5.07
N ASP A 851 59.86 25.75 5.47
CA ASP A 851 59.87 24.60 4.54
C ASP A 851 58.48 24.27 3.95
N TYR A 852 57.38 24.54 4.66
CA TYR A 852 56.02 24.19 4.19
C TYR A 852 54.89 25.10 4.73
N GLY A 853 55.21 26.17 5.47
CA GLY A 853 54.21 27.06 6.09
C GLY A 853 53.26 27.75 5.11
N GLY A 854 53.68 27.96 3.86
CA GLY A 854 52.86 28.54 2.78
C GLY A 854 51.72 27.64 2.27
N HIS A 855 51.72 26.35 2.65
CA HIS A 855 50.71 25.36 2.23
C HIS A 855 49.73 24.99 3.35
N VAL A 856 49.87 25.56 4.54
CA VAL A 856 49.00 25.29 5.69
C VAL A 856 47.69 26.07 5.54
N ASN A 857 46.58 25.36 5.34
CA ASN A 857 45.25 25.97 5.33
C ASN A 857 44.69 26.07 6.76
N THR A 858 44.95 27.19 7.44
CA THR A 858 44.51 27.41 8.82
C THR A 858 43.00 27.44 9.01
N GLU A 859 42.25 27.95 8.03
CA GLU A 859 40.79 28.05 8.11
C GLU A 859 40.15 26.66 8.14
N ARG A 860 40.65 25.73 7.31
CA ARG A 860 40.21 24.33 7.31
C ARG A 860 40.47 23.64 8.64
N TRP A 861 41.66 23.80 9.20
CA TRP A 861 41.97 23.25 10.52
C TRP A 861 41.08 23.88 11.61
N GLU A 862 40.76 25.17 11.52
CA GLU A 862 39.87 25.85 12.47
C GLU A 862 38.44 25.28 12.42
N ASN A 863 37.94 24.95 11.23
CA ASN A 863 36.63 24.31 11.06
C ASN A 863 36.60 22.88 11.65
N ILE A 864 37.59 22.05 11.33
CA ILE A 864 37.66 20.67 11.84
C ILE A 864 37.88 20.65 13.37
N CYS A 865 38.76 21.50 13.91
CA CYS A 865 38.95 21.60 15.36
C CYS A 865 37.72 22.17 16.10
N ALA A 866 36.86 22.92 15.42
CA ALA A 866 35.58 23.38 15.95
C ALA A 866 34.46 22.33 15.84
N GLY A 867 34.75 21.14 15.30
CA GLY A 867 33.80 20.03 15.16
C GLY A 867 32.81 20.21 14.00
N LYS A 868 33.11 21.06 13.02
CA LYS A 868 32.32 21.17 11.78
C LYS A 868 32.86 20.16 10.76
N SER A 869 32.00 19.37 10.13
CA SER A 869 32.41 18.56 8.97
C SER A 869 32.57 19.48 7.75
N ASP A 870 33.71 19.35 7.05
CA ASP A 870 33.77 19.73 5.64
C ASP A 870 33.25 18.50 4.90
N ASP A 871 31.99 18.55 4.46
CA ASP A 871 31.43 17.54 3.56
C ASP A 871 32.13 17.71 2.20
N PHE A 872 32.78 16.63 1.75
CA PHE A 872 33.29 16.49 0.39
C PHE A 872 32.36 15.56 -0.38
#